data_AF-G3JTT2-F1
#
_entry.id   AF-G3JTT2-F1
#
_cell.length_a   1.000
_cell.length_b   1.000
_cell.length_c   1.000
_cell.angle_alpha   90.00
_cell.angle_beta   90.00
_cell.angle_gamma   90.00
#
_symmetry.space_group_name_H-M   'P 1'
#
loop_
_entity.id
_entity.type
_entity.pdbx_description
1 polymer ?
#
loop_
_entity_poly.entity_id
_entity_poly.type
_entity_poly.pdbx_seq_one_letter_code
_entity_poly.pdbx_strand_id
1 'polypeptide(L)'
;MDQKLGKWMFWRPNERRVLLMGLDYSGKTTLLYRWVLDEPFEPIPTIGFNLETIKHPTGLTFQVWDVGGCDKLRPLHRHYFSDTDAVIYMHNCADMERLDEQVQVLTDYMSDEALHRVPVLVVLSVQDLMAPDTRDQDMEKILAAYNELIACFKRPALLKVFHSPGFSAKTTQNTHIVLDEVAKMLADKTGAASASKAAGADPLQPSTDELDAERARTLVDADAMTTEDFWRALGDGSLAPWDHYNHLKSGFFVLIEAFEQGRGVLDAAETFIGHLERLRKGNPERFRNTTHRTMTIFWLAQLHVAALNYINTTDTKRVLAREDFKAVLLHTPRLTDSRLWGQFYSKSVLFSHEAKERWSLPNIKPLPSVVAAEKHQRAGQAPPPTAVDADRLIGFGLTVVQQTLASQGRRGPIVKAALAALESSTMRERAVTTAIAPYSATQAYFWVQTVHAAIATAASATDAEKKPGAALTWAGSVESLTLPAFKALFGIAGDEWRAHYSPALWESLGARMQFLPPDKKPLPNLIAVHDGGSVRAARGAMVQSYAAEKEPRAELPPPQALAVMAAVLVQELAEDRSGGSEHGVMIQALFKMLRPSRDKDRRGRSRAIAEALALPCAGVDGLTQRLFWVQQVLAAVGRFEGTDFGAFVGAHAWLAYKDLPLVYYSPMLWASEEAKAVYVGPDRKSMSSLVL
;
A
#
# COMPACT_ATOMS: atom_id res chain seq x y z
N MET A 1 -24.53 19.75 2.29
CA MET A 1 -25.07 19.33 0.97
C MET A 1 -24.06 18.41 0.27
N ASP A 2 -23.32 17.60 1.05
CA ASP A 2 -22.07 16.94 0.63
C ASP A 2 -22.07 15.43 0.95
N GLN A 3 -23.04 14.71 0.41
CA GLN A 3 -23.00 13.24 0.36
C GLN A 3 -23.37 12.67 -1.01
N LYS A 4 -23.74 13.51 -1.99
CA LYS A 4 -24.19 13.06 -3.31
C LYS A 4 -23.08 13.05 -4.39
N LEU A 5 -21.96 13.75 -4.20
CA LEU A 5 -20.87 13.80 -5.19
C LEU A 5 -20.02 12.51 -5.25
N GLY A 6 -19.91 11.75 -4.16
CA GLY A 6 -19.11 10.51 -4.14
C GLY A 6 -19.75 9.31 -4.84
N LYS A 7 -21.07 9.33 -5.06
CA LYS A 7 -21.81 8.18 -5.62
C LYS A 7 -21.89 8.16 -7.15
N TRP A 8 -21.65 9.30 -7.80
CA TRP A 8 -21.71 9.42 -9.27
C TRP A 8 -20.41 8.99 -9.97
N MET A 9 -19.27 8.99 -9.26
CA MET A 9 -17.96 8.74 -9.85
C MET A 9 -17.54 7.25 -9.87
N PHE A 10 -18.29 6.37 -9.19
CA PHE A 10 -17.98 4.93 -9.07
C PHE A 10 -19.14 4.01 -9.48
N TRP A 11 -20.21 4.54 -10.07
CA TRP A 11 -21.33 3.72 -10.53
C TRP A 11 -20.95 3.00 -11.84
N ARG A 12 -20.57 1.71 -11.74
CA ARG A 12 -20.56 0.79 -12.89
C ARG A 12 -21.93 0.08 -12.94
N PRO A 13 -22.80 0.36 -13.92
CA PRO A 13 -24.21 -0.08 -13.93
C PRO A 13 -24.41 -1.61 -13.77
N ASN A 14 -23.42 -2.40 -14.18
CA ASN A 14 -23.51 -3.85 -14.35
C ASN A 14 -22.73 -4.66 -13.31
N GLU A 15 -22.07 -4.00 -12.36
CA GLU A 15 -21.30 -4.68 -11.32
C GLU A 15 -22.17 -4.97 -10.10
N ARG A 16 -22.15 -6.22 -9.61
CA ARG A 16 -23.02 -6.71 -8.54
C ARG A 16 -22.20 -7.39 -7.45
N ARG A 17 -22.36 -6.97 -6.21
CA ARG A 17 -21.70 -7.57 -5.05
C ARG A 17 -22.54 -8.71 -4.49
N VAL A 18 -21.98 -9.92 -4.50
CA VAL A 18 -22.64 -11.15 -4.03
C VAL A 18 -21.86 -11.73 -2.85
N LEU A 19 -22.53 -11.98 -1.72
CA LEU A 19 -21.93 -12.71 -0.60
C LEU A 19 -22.22 -14.20 -0.72
N LEU A 20 -21.21 -15.04 -0.56
CA LEU A 20 -21.32 -16.49 -0.49
C LEU A 20 -21.10 -16.92 0.97
N MET A 21 -22.17 -17.38 1.61
CA MET A 21 -22.32 -17.62 3.05
C MET A 21 -22.78 -19.05 3.35
N GLY A 22 -22.65 -19.50 4.60
CA GLY A 22 -23.03 -20.85 5.05
C GLY A 22 -21.98 -21.46 5.99
N LEU A 23 -22.32 -22.55 6.68
CA LEU A 23 -21.41 -23.22 7.63
C LEU A 23 -20.14 -23.77 6.96
N ASP A 24 -19.13 -24.08 7.75
CA ASP A 24 -17.94 -24.79 7.28
C ASP A 24 -18.32 -26.11 6.57
N TYR A 25 -17.52 -26.49 5.58
CA TYR A 25 -17.76 -27.65 4.71
C TYR A 25 -19.01 -27.60 3.81
N SER A 26 -19.77 -26.50 3.76
CA SER A 26 -20.89 -26.35 2.82
C SER A 26 -20.52 -26.15 1.35
N GLY A 27 -19.23 -26.28 0.97
CA GLY A 27 -18.80 -26.22 -0.43
C GLY A 27 -18.75 -24.83 -1.07
N LYS A 28 -18.81 -23.75 -0.28
CA LYS A 28 -18.68 -22.36 -0.77
C LYS A 28 -17.44 -22.13 -1.64
N THR A 29 -16.27 -22.39 -1.08
CA THR A 29 -14.99 -22.20 -1.77
C THR A 29 -14.87 -23.09 -3.00
N THR A 30 -15.37 -24.34 -2.92
CA THR A 30 -15.45 -25.24 -4.08
C THR A 30 -16.28 -24.62 -5.20
N LEU A 31 -17.45 -24.08 -4.88
CA LEU A 31 -18.36 -23.49 -5.86
C LEU A 31 -17.75 -22.22 -6.49
N LEU A 32 -17.14 -21.36 -5.68
CA LEU A 32 -16.45 -20.16 -6.15
C LEU A 32 -15.36 -20.51 -7.16
N TYR A 33 -14.47 -21.44 -6.81
CA TYR A 33 -13.37 -21.83 -7.67
C TYR A 33 -13.83 -22.64 -8.89
N ARG A 34 -14.94 -23.40 -8.79
CA ARG A 34 -15.56 -24.04 -9.94
C ARG A 34 -15.96 -23.02 -11.02
N TRP A 35 -16.47 -21.86 -10.63
CA TRP A 35 -16.79 -20.77 -11.58
C TRP A 35 -15.57 -20.04 -12.14
N VAL A 36 -14.47 -19.99 -11.37
CA VAL A 36 -13.23 -19.31 -11.80
C VAL A 36 -12.39 -20.20 -12.73
N LEU A 37 -12.40 -21.51 -12.51
CA LEU A 37 -11.46 -22.46 -13.12
C LEU A 37 -12.08 -23.40 -14.15
N ASP A 38 -13.41 -23.56 -14.15
CA ASP A 38 -14.15 -24.55 -14.96
C ASP A 38 -13.72 -26.03 -14.75
N GLU A 39 -12.84 -26.29 -13.78
CA GLU A 39 -12.34 -27.62 -13.39
C GLU A 39 -12.67 -27.96 -11.92
N PRO A 40 -12.79 -29.25 -11.54
CA PRO A 40 -13.05 -29.66 -10.17
C PRO A 40 -11.84 -29.34 -9.27
N PHE A 41 -12.08 -28.80 -8.08
CA PHE A 41 -11.03 -28.37 -7.15
C PHE A 41 -11.31 -28.87 -5.72
N GLU A 42 -10.26 -29.22 -4.99
CA GLU A 42 -10.33 -29.56 -3.56
C GLU A 42 -9.87 -28.38 -2.69
N PRO A 43 -10.79 -27.68 -2.00
CA PRO A 43 -10.42 -26.52 -1.20
C PRO A 43 -9.81 -26.90 0.15
N ILE A 44 -8.90 -26.05 0.63
CA ILE A 44 -8.47 -25.99 2.03
C ILE A 44 -9.46 -25.07 2.80
N PRO A 45 -9.78 -25.34 4.07
CA PRO A 45 -10.69 -24.48 4.85
C PRO A 45 -10.29 -23.00 4.83
N THR A 46 -11.19 -22.16 4.35
CA THR A 46 -10.96 -20.71 4.19
C THR A 46 -10.81 -20.01 5.54
N ILE A 47 -9.66 -19.39 5.76
CA ILE A 47 -9.40 -18.52 6.92
C ILE A 47 -9.78 -17.09 6.53
N GLY A 48 -10.84 -16.56 7.13
CA GLY A 48 -11.32 -15.20 6.82
C GLY A 48 -12.32 -15.19 5.66
N PHE A 49 -11.89 -14.77 4.47
CA PHE A 49 -12.74 -14.69 3.28
C PHE A 49 -11.89 -14.69 1.99
N ASN A 50 -12.51 -14.96 0.84
CA ASN A 50 -11.94 -14.84 -0.50
C ASN A 50 -12.81 -13.93 -1.39
N LEU A 51 -12.22 -13.25 -2.39
CA LEU A 51 -12.91 -12.37 -3.33
C LEU A 51 -12.48 -12.68 -4.77
N GLU A 52 -13.44 -13.02 -5.61
CA GLU A 52 -13.23 -13.26 -7.05
C GLU A 52 -14.28 -12.52 -7.89
N THR A 53 -13.89 -12.15 -9.10
CA THR A 53 -14.75 -11.44 -10.05
C THR A 53 -15.15 -12.36 -11.21
N ILE A 54 -16.44 -12.63 -11.35
CA ILE A 54 -16.99 -13.54 -12.35
C ILE A 54 -17.81 -12.74 -13.37
N LYS A 55 -17.48 -12.91 -14.65
CA LYS A 55 -18.25 -12.30 -15.75
C LYS A 55 -19.41 -13.21 -16.13
N HIS A 56 -20.62 -12.66 -16.18
CA HIS A 56 -21.82 -13.38 -16.55
C HIS A 56 -22.20 -13.14 -18.02
N PRO A 57 -22.73 -14.13 -18.75
CA PRO A 57 -23.14 -13.97 -20.14
C PRO A 57 -24.18 -12.86 -20.40
N THR A 58 -24.99 -12.51 -19.39
CA THR A 58 -25.97 -11.41 -19.48
C THR A 58 -25.35 -10.00 -19.47
N GLY A 59 -24.01 -9.89 -19.36
CA GLY A 59 -23.28 -8.62 -19.26
C GLY A 59 -23.12 -8.10 -17.83
N LEU A 60 -23.64 -8.83 -16.83
CA LEU A 60 -23.37 -8.57 -15.40
C LEU A 60 -21.95 -9.03 -15.03
N THR A 61 -21.35 -8.34 -14.07
CA THR A 61 -20.09 -8.74 -13.44
C THR A 61 -20.33 -8.93 -11.96
N PHE A 62 -20.15 -10.16 -11.46
CA PHE A 62 -20.34 -10.50 -10.06
C PHE A 62 -19.02 -10.41 -9.30
N GLN A 63 -18.96 -9.57 -8.26
CA GLN A 63 -17.92 -9.64 -7.24
C GLN A 63 -18.39 -10.59 -6.15
N VAL A 64 -17.86 -11.81 -6.12
CA VAL A 64 -18.29 -12.85 -5.18
C VAL A 64 -17.34 -12.93 -3.99
N TRP A 65 -17.90 -12.73 -2.80
CA TRP A 65 -17.20 -12.74 -1.53
C TRP A 65 -17.49 -14.06 -0.79
N ASP A 66 -16.56 -15.01 -0.81
CA ASP A 66 -16.65 -16.27 -0.06
C ASP A 66 -16.19 -16.07 1.38
N VAL A 67 -17.11 -16.15 2.34
CA VAL A 67 -16.82 -15.90 3.75
C VAL A 67 -16.63 -17.22 4.50
N GLY A 68 -15.57 -17.35 5.28
CA GLY A 68 -15.24 -18.54 6.06
C GLY A 68 -16.31 -18.88 7.07
N GLY A 69 -16.87 -20.10 6.99
CA GLY A 69 -18.05 -20.50 7.74
C GLY A 69 -17.83 -21.09 9.15
N CYS A 70 -16.59 -21.10 9.66
CA CYS A 70 -16.29 -21.73 10.93
C CYS A 70 -16.72 -20.88 12.13
N ASP A 71 -17.00 -21.53 13.25
CA ASP A 71 -17.59 -20.91 14.45
C ASP A 71 -16.86 -19.65 14.94
N LYS A 72 -15.53 -19.70 14.90
CA LYS A 72 -14.66 -18.62 15.38
C LYS A 72 -14.70 -17.36 14.50
N LEU A 73 -15.14 -17.49 13.25
CA LEU A 73 -15.18 -16.39 12.27
C LEU A 73 -16.58 -15.80 12.09
N ARG A 74 -17.64 -16.51 12.52
CA ARG A 74 -19.05 -16.06 12.45
C ARG A 74 -19.31 -14.66 13.00
N PRO A 75 -18.69 -14.20 14.12
CA PRO A 75 -18.89 -12.83 14.61
C PRO A 75 -18.48 -11.73 13.60
N LEU A 76 -17.55 -12.05 12.70
CA LEU A 76 -17.05 -11.10 11.70
C LEU A 76 -17.97 -10.96 10.49
N HIS A 77 -18.98 -11.84 10.34
CA HIS A 77 -19.83 -11.90 9.15
C HIS A 77 -20.60 -10.59 8.90
N ARG A 78 -21.02 -9.91 9.98
CA ARG A 78 -21.74 -8.63 9.91
C ARG A 78 -20.95 -7.53 9.20
N HIS A 79 -19.62 -7.59 9.24
CA HIS A 79 -18.76 -6.61 8.54
C HIS A 79 -18.85 -6.71 7.02
N TYR A 80 -19.35 -7.83 6.48
CA TYR A 80 -19.48 -8.02 5.03
C TYR A 80 -20.85 -7.62 4.48
N PHE A 81 -21.87 -7.41 5.32
CA PHE A 81 -23.25 -7.23 4.86
C PHE A 81 -23.51 -5.91 4.12
N SER A 82 -22.79 -4.85 4.47
CA SER A 82 -22.96 -3.53 3.85
C SER A 82 -22.71 -3.58 2.34
N ASP A 83 -23.54 -2.85 1.58
CA ASP A 83 -23.46 -2.74 0.11
C ASP A 83 -23.58 -4.07 -0.65
N THR A 84 -24.26 -5.07 -0.07
CA THR A 84 -24.51 -6.36 -0.73
C THR A 84 -25.74 -6.29 -1.66
N ASP A 85 -25.59 -6.76 -2.91
CA ASP A 85 -26.69 -6.84 -3.87
C ASP A 85 -27.48 -8.16 -3.76
N ALA A 86 -26.83 -9.28 -3.47
CA ALA A 86 -27.44 -10.59 -3.24
C ALA A 86 -26.61 -11.47 -2.28
N VAL A 87 -27.26 -12.43 -1.62
CA VAL A 87 -26.61 -13.48 -0.81
C VAL A 87 -26.87 -14.85 -1.42
N ILE A 88 -25.84 -15.68 -1.53
CA ILE A 88 -25.94 -17.12 -1.78
C ILE A 88 -25.63 -17.81 -0.46
N TYR A 89 -26.60 -18.51 0.11
CA TYR A 89 -26.44 -19.29 1.32
C TYR A 89 -26.31 -20.78 0.96
N MET A 90 -25.14 -21.36 1.20
CA MET A 90 -24.85 -22.77 0.92
C MET A 90 -25.22 -23.64 2.12
N HIS A 91 -26.17 -24.56 1.92
CA HIS A 91 -26.57 -25.59 2.89
C HIS A 91 -25.89 -26.92 2.55
N ASN A 92 -25.24 -27.56 3.52
CA ASN A 92 -24.66 -28.89 3.39
C ASN A 92 -25.73 -29.96 3.68
N CYS A 93 -26.27 -30.59 2.63
CA CYS A 93 -27.32 -31.59 2.74
C CYS A 93 -26.84 -32.93 3.33
N ALA A 94 -25.54 -33.18 3.35
CA ALA A 94 -24.98 -34.39 3.96
C ALA A 94 -24.80 -34.27 5.48
N ASP A 95 -24.98 -33.06 6.04
CA ASP A 95 -24.74 -32.76 7.45
C ASP A 95 -26.06 -32.53 8.20
N MET A 96 -26.79 -33.62 8.39
CA MET A 96 -28.10 -33.62 9.04
C MET A 96 -28.02 -33.34 10.54
N GLU A 97 -26.88 -33.63 11.19
CA GLU A 97 -26.66 -33.34 12.61
C GLU A 97 -26.71 -31.85 12.91
N ARG A 98 -26.29 -31.01 11.95
CA ARG A 98 -26.25 -29.55 12.07
C ARG A 98 -27.38 -28.84 11.33
N LEU A 99 -28.47 -29.53 10.97
CA LEU A 99 -29.60 -28.92 10.26
C LEU A 99 -30.13 -27.66 10.97
N ASP A 100 -30.44 -27.78 12.27
CA ASP A 100 -30.97 -26.67 13.07
C ASP A 100 -29.97 -25.50 13.15
N GLU A 101 -28.67 -25.80 13.26
CA GLU A 101 -27.63 -24.78 13.26
C GLU A 101 -27.55 -24.06 11.90
N GLN A 102 -27.60 -24.80 10.80
CA GLN A 102 -27.59 -24.24 9.45
C GLN A 102 -28.82 -23.38 9.18
N VAL A 103 -29.98 -23.70 9.75
CA VAL A 103 -31.19 -22.88 9.62
C VAL A 103 -31.09 -21.65 10.52
N GLN A 104 -30.64 -21.81 11.78
CA GLN A 104 -30.49 -20.71 12.73
C GLN A 104 -29.50 -19.65 12.24
N VAL A 105 -28.37 -20.06 11.67
CA VAL A 105 -27.38 -19.12 11.13
C VAL A 105 -27.95 -18.26 10.00
N LEU A 106 -28.77 -18.84 9.13
CA LEU A 106 -29.47 -18.06 8.11
C LEU A 106 -30.48 -17.10 8.76
N THR A 107 -31.26 -17.57 9.74
CA THR A 107 -32.20 -16.74 10.50
C THR A 107 -31.51 -15.52 11.12
N ASP A 108 -30.31 -15.70 11.70
CA ASP A 108 -29.51 -14.62 12.27
C ASP A 108 -29.07 -13.60 11.21
N TYR A 109 -28.69 -14.04 10.00
CA TYR A 109 -28.35 -13.15 8.90
C TYR A 109 -29.56 -12.36 8.40
N MET A 110 -30.71 -13.02 8.28
CA MET A 110 -31.96 -12.40 7.84
C MET A 110 -32.52 -11.39 8.85
N SER A 111 -32.11 -11.51 10.12
CA SER A 111 -32.49 -10.59 11.19
C SER A 111 -31.67 -9.29 11.17
N ASP A 112 -30.56 -9.24 10.43
CA ASP A 112 -29.70 -8.07 10.34
C ASP A 112 -30.29 -6.98 9.43
N GLU A 113 -30.26 -5.72 9.87
CA GLU A 113 -30.80 -4.58 9.13
C GLU A 113 -30.15 -4.39 7.76
N ALA A 114 -28.87 -4.72 7.62
CA ALA A 114 -28.14 -4.57 6.37
C ALA A 114 -28.63 -5.51 5.27
N LEU A 115 -29.19 -6.68 5.62
CA LEU A 115 -29.65 -7.71 4.67
C LEU A 115 -31.17 -7.71 4.45
N HIS A 116 -31.93 -6.90 5.18
CA HIS A 116 -33.41 -6.87 5.11
C HIS A 116 -34.02 -6.65 3.71
N ARG A 117 -33.27 -6.10 2.75
CA ARG A 117 -33.71 -5.83 1.36
C ARG A 117 -32.87 -6.55 0.31
N VAL A 118 -32.04 -7.50 0.73
CA VAL A 118 -31.12 -8.23 -0.11
C VAL A 118 -31.76 -9.58 -0.46
N PRO A 119 -31.88 -9.93 -1.76
CA PRO A 119 -32.32 -11.26 -2.16
C PRO A 119 -31.33 -12.32 -1.68
N VAL A 120 -31.86 -13.43 -1.15
CA VAL A 120 -31.10 -14.56 -0.63
C VAL A 120 -31.50 -15.84 -1.34
N LEU A 121 -30.51 -16.50 -1.94
CA LEU A 121 -30.65 -17.79 -2.60
C LEU A 121 -30.04 -18.88 -1.71
N VAL A 122 -30.87 -19.78 -1.17
CA VAL A 122 -30.43 -20.95 -0.41
C VAL A 122 -30.13 -22.08 -1.39
N VAL A 123 -28.88 -22.48 -1.50
CA VAL A 123 -28.42 -23.55 -2.40
C VAL A 123 -28.24 -24.83 -1.61
N LEU A 124 -29.02 -25.86 -1.95
CA LEU A 124 -28.93 -27.19 -1.35
C LEU A 124 -27.78 -27.98 -1.99
N SER A 125 -26.67 -28.09 -1.27
CA SER A 125 -25.37 -28.55 -1.80
C SER A 125 -24.84 -29.81 -1.11
N VAL A 126 -23.80 -30.41 -1.69
CA VAL A 126 -23.16 -31.65 -1.17
C VAL A 126 -24.12 -32.85 -1.15
N GLN A 127 -25.09 -32.88 -2.09
CA GLN A 127 -26.06 -33.97 -2.17
C GLN A 127 -25.44 -35.29 -2.62
N ASP A 128 -24.23 -35.25 -3.20
CA ASP A 128 -23.45 -36.43 -3.62
C ASP A 128 -22.99 -37.31 -2.45
N LEU A 129 -22.85 -36.72 -1.26
CA LEU A 129 -22.43 -37.44 -0.04
C LEU A 129 -23.61 -37.92 0.82
N MET A 130 -24.85 -37.62 0.43
CA MET A 130 -26.03 -38.10 1.17
C MET A 130 -26.20 -39.61 1.03
N ALA A 131 -26.49 -40.26 2.16
CA ALA A 131 -26.79 -41.69 2.21
C ALA A 131 -27.98 -42.02 1.28
N PRO A 132 -27.82 -42.94 0.31
CA PRO A 132 -28.87 -43.24 -0.66
C PRO A 132 -30.21 -43.64 -0.03
N ASP A 133 -30.17 -44.38 1.08
CA ASP A 133 -31.36 -44.96 1.72
C ASP A 133 -32.21 -43.93 2.49
N THR A 134 -31.61 -42.81 2.94
CA THR A 134 -32.30 -41.77 3.70
C THR A 134 -32.45 -40.45 2.94
N ARG A 135 -31.85 -40.34 1.74
CA ARG A 135 -31.77 -39.10 0.96
C ARG A 135 -33.11 -38.39 0.81
N ASP A 136 -34.15 -39.10 0.38
CA ASP A 136 -35.46 -38.48 0.11
C ASP A 136 -36.09 -37.94 1.39
N GLN A 137 -36.03 -38.71 2.49
CA GLN A 137 -36.53 -38.29 3.80
C GLN A 137 -35.77 -37.10 4.37
N ASP A 138 -34.44 -37.09 4.22
CA ASP A 138 -33.60 -36.00 4.71
C ASP A 138 -33.77 -34.72 3.88
N MET A 139 -33.95 -34.85 2.56
CA MET A 139 -34.30 -33.73 1.69
C MET A 139 -35.67 -33.13 2.03
N GLU A 140 -36.67 -33.96 2.32
CA GLU A 140 -38.00 -33.49 2.78
C GLU A 140 -37.89 -32.68 4.07
N LYS A 141 -37.08 -33.13 5.04
CA LYS A 141 -36.85 -32.39 6.30
C LYS A 141 -36.17 -31.06 6.05
N ILE A 142 -35.13 -31.01 5.21
CA ILE A 142 -34.41 -29.77 4.86
C ILE A 142 -35.37 -28.78 4.20
N LEU A 143 -36.15 -29.24 3.22
CA LEU A 143 -37.13 -28.40 2.52
C LEU A 143 -38.22 -27.90 3.47
N ALA A 144 -38.74 -28.74 4.36
CA ALA A 144 -39.71 -28.35 5.37
C ALA A 144 -39.18 -27.24 6.29
N ALA A 145 -37.94 -27.39 6.79
CA ALA A 145 -37.31 -26.39 7.66
C ALA A 145 -37.13 -25.03 6.98
N TYR A 146 -36.68 -25.00 5.71
CA TYR A 146 -36.56 -23.74 4.98
C TYR A 146 -37.92 -23.15 4.58
N ASN A 147 -38.93 -23.96 4.29
CA ASN A 147 -40.29 -23.48 4.03
C ASN A 147 -40.90 -22.82 5.27
N GLU A 148 -40.68 -23.39 6.46
CA GLU A 148 -41.08 -22.79 7.73
C GLU A 148 -40.36 -21.45 7.97
N LEU A 149 -39.05 -21.39 7.74
CA LEU A 149 -38.28 -20.15 7.83
C LEU A 149 -38.81 -19.07 6.85
N ILE A 150 -39.09 -19.44 5.60
CA ILE A 150 -39.64 -18.54 4.58
C ILE A 150 -41.00 -17.99 5.04
N ALA A 151 -41.86 -18.83 5.63
CA ALA A 151 -43.17 -18.41 6.13
C ALA A 151 -43.06 -17.42 7.29
N CYS A 152 -42.04 -17.55 8.15
CA CYS A 152 -41.76 -16.61 9.23
C CYS A 152 -41.10 -15.30 8.76
N PHE A 153 -40.56 -15.27 7.54
CA PHE A 153 -39.81 -14.13 7.05
C PHE A 153 -40.72 -12.99 6.58
N LYS A 154 -40.45 -11.76 7.03
CA LYS A 154 -41.29 -10.57 6.73
C LYS A 154 -41.46 -10.28 5.23
N ARG A 155 -40.56 -10.79 4.37
CA ARG A 155 -40.56 -10.60 2.91
C ARG A 155 -40.21 -11.90 2.19
N PRO A 156 -41.13 -12.88 2.13
CA PRO A 156 -40.82 -14.22 1.62
C PRO A 156 -40.32 -14.21 0.17
N ALA A 157 -40.74 -13.24 -0.66
CA ALA A 157 -40.29 -13.08 -2.04
C ALA A 157 -38.79 -12.82 -2.22
N LEU A 158 -38.06 -12.45 -1.16
CA LEU A 158 -36.61 -12.25 -1.21
C LEU A 158 -35.82 -13.50 -0.87
N LEU A 159 -36.44 -14.54 -0.31
CA LEU A 159 -35.77 -15.79 0.07
C LEU A 159 -36.23 -16.91 -0.85
N LYS A 160 -35.31 -17.50 -1.60
CA LYS A 160 -35.59 -18.59 -2.54
C LYS A 160 -34.70 -19.79 -2.25
N VAL A 161 -35.30 -20.98 -2.23
CA VAL A 161 -34.54 -22.24 -2.18
C VAL A 161 -34.26 -22.72 -3.61
N PHE A 162 -32.99 -22.93 -3.91
CA PHE A 162 -32.51 -23.58 -5.11
C PHE A 162 -32.20 -25.04 -4.80
N HIS A 163 -32.99 -25.92 -5.41
CA HIS A 163 -32.80 -27.36 -5.34
C HIS A 163 -32.66 -27.93 -6.75
N SER A 164 -31.53 -28.60 -7.00
CA SER A 164 -31.32 -29.47 -8.15
C SER A 164 -30.89 -30.83 -7.61
N PRO A 165 -31.49 -31.96 -8.06
CA PRO A 165 -31.13 -33.28 -7.59
C PRO A 165 -29.63 -33.57 -7.80
N GLY A 166 -28.96 -34.06 -6.75
CA GLY A 166 -27.54 -34.40 -6.80
C GLY A 166 -26.61 -33.20 -6.88
N PHE A 167 -27.09 -31.98 -6.61
CA PHE A 167 -26.25 -30.78 -6.73
C PHE A 167 -25.05 -30.84 -5.77
N SER A 168 -23.87 -30.68 -6.35
CA SER A 168 -22.59 -30.61 -5.65
C SER A 168 -21.60 -29.85 -6.50
N ALA A 169 -20.89 -28.91 -5.89
CA ALA A 169 -19.89 -28.10 -6.59
C ALA A 169 -18.75 -28.94 -7.20
N LYS A 170 -18.53 -30.16 -6.73
CA LYS A 170 -17.51 -31.09 -7.25
C LYS A 170 -17.95 -31.82 -8.52
N THR A 171 -19.19 -32.31 -8.54
CA THR A 171 -19.66 -33.27 -9.56
C THR A 171 -20.63 -32.65 -10.57
N THR A 172 -21.28 -31.54 -10.21
CA THR A 172 -22.25 -30.89 -11.09
C THR A 172 -21.53 -30.20 -12.25
N GLN A 173 -21.92 -30.56 -13.48
CA GLN A 173 -21.29 -30.03 -14.69
C GLN A 173 -21.56 -28.53 -14.85
N ASN A 174 -22.83 -28.10 -14.82
CA ASN A 174 -23.22 -26.70 -14.98
C ASN A 174 -23.56 -26.04 -13.64
N THR A 175 -22.56 -25.59 -12.90
CA THR A 175 -22.76 -24.83 -11.65
C THR A 175 -23.14 -23.37 -11.87
N HIS A 176 -23.00 -22.84 -13.10
CA HIS A 176 -23.36 -21.45 -13.42
C HIS A 176 -24.87 -21.18 -13.33
N ILE A 177 -25.71 -22.23 -13.33
CA ILE A 177 -27.15 -22.13 -13.09
C ILE A 177 -27.51 -21.39 -11.79
N VAL A 178 -26.63 -21.44 -10.78
CA VAL A 178 -26.81 -20.69 -9.53
C VAL A 178 -26.65 -19.19 -9.78
N LEU A 179 -25.67 -18.77 -10.58
CA LEU A 179 -25.47 -17.37 -10.95
C LEU A 179 -26.58 -16.86 -11.89
N ASP A 180 -27.08 -17.71 -12.79
CA ASP A 180 -28.26 -17.41 -13.60
C ASP A 180 -29.47 -17.09 -12.71
N GLU A 181 -29.65 -17.86 -11.63
CA GLU A 181 -30.76 -17.66 -10.70
C GLU A 181 -30.61 -16.36 -9.90
N VAL A 182 -29.39 -16.06 -9.44
CA VAL A 182 -29.09 -14.77 -8.80
C VAL A 182 -29.32 -13.60 -9.77
N ALA A 183 -28.93 -13.74 -11.05
CA ALA A 183 -29.15 -12.72 -12.06
C ALA A 183 -30.65 -12.44 -12.27
N LYS A 184 -31.50 -13.48 -12.30
CA LYS A 184 -32.97 -13.32 -12.38
C LYS A 184 -33.52 -12.58 -11.17
N MET A 185 -33.14 -12.99 -9.95
CA MET A 185 -33.57 -12.33 -8.72
C MET A 185 -33.20 -10.84 -8.68
N LEU A 186 -32.05 -10.48 -9.24
CA LEU A 186 -31.61 -9.08 -9.36
C LEU A 186 -32.34 -8.29 -10.45
N ALA A 187 -32.70 -8.94 -11.57
CA ALA A 187 -33.48 -8.32 -12.63
C ALA A 187 -34.89 -7.95 -12.18
N ASP A 188 -35.56 -8.85 -11.44
CA ASP A 188 -36.91 -8.63 -10.91
C ASP A 188 -37.00 -7.43 -9.96
N LYS A 189 -35.88 -7.07 -9.31
CA LYS A 189 -35.74 -5.88 -8.45
C LYS A 189 -35.69 -4.56 -9.25
N THR A 190 -35.18 -4.58 -10.48
CA THR A 190 -35.02 -3.37 -11.32
C THR A 190 -36.31 -2.95 -12.04
N GLY A 191 -37.26 -3.86 -12.25
CA GLY A 191 -38.57 -3.56 -12.85
C GLY A 191 -39.45 -2.62 -12.01
N ALA A 192 -39.15 -2.43 -10.72
CA ALA A 192 -39.96 -1.63 -9.79
C ALA A 192 -39.45 -0.20 -9.55
N ALA A 193 -38.30 0.21 -10.12
CA ALA A 193 -37.58 1.42 -9.68
C ALA A 193 -37.18 2.41 -10.80
N SER A 194 -37.80 2.39 -11.98
CA SER A 194 -37.53 3.35 -13.06
C SER A 194 -38.57 4.48 -13.10
N ALA A 195 -38.36 5.53 -12.31
CA ALA A 195 -38.92 6.86 -12.57
C ALA A 195 -38.07 7.94 -11.90
N SER A 196 -37.69 8.98 -12.67
CA SER A 196 -37.03 10.25 -12.28
C SER A 196 -35.49 10.23 -12.21
N LYS A 197 -34.71 11.14 -12.83
CA LYS A 197 -34.90 12.21 -13.81
C LYS A 197 -33.49 12.64 -14.25
N ALA A 198 -33.30 12.99 -15.52
CA ALA A 198 -32.11 13.64 -16.05
C ALA A 198 -32.28 15.17 -16.10
N ALA A 199 -31.21 15.93 -15.83
CA ALA A 199 -30.95 17.34 -16.20
C ALA A 199 -29.53 17.69 -15.68
N GLY A 200 -28.63 18.45 -16.30
CA GLY A 200 -28.54 19.25 -17.54
C GLY A 200 -27.18 19.99 -17.46
N ALA A 201 -26.51 20.27 -18.58
CA ALA A 201 -25.19 20.91 -18.64
C ALA A 201 -25.25 22.25 -19.37
N ASP A 202 -24.40 23.22 -18.97
CA ASP A 202 -24.22 24.56 -19.57
C ASP A 202 -22.70 24.84 -19.83
N PRO A 203 -22.31 25.81 -20.69
CA PRO A 203 -21.15 25.68 -21.60
C PRO A 203 -19.84 26.39 -21.16
N LEU A 204 -18.77 26.07 -21.90
CA LEU A 204 -17.33 26.25 -21.63
C LEU A 204 -16.78 27.70 -21.56
N GLN A 205 -15.84 27.92 -20.63
CA GLN A 205 -14.79 28.97 -20.64
C GLN A 205 -13.46 28.39 -21.17
N PRO A 206 -12.55 29.22 -21.74
CA PRO A 206 -11.25 28.76 -22.23
C PRO A 206 -10.35 28.27 -21.09
N SER A 207 -9.56 27.22 -21.38
CA SER A 207 -8.75 26.54 -20.38
C SER A 207 -7.52 27.35 -19.99
N THR A 208 -7.05 27.18 -18.75
CA THR A 208 -5.86 27.85 -18.19
C THR A 208 -4.57 27.63 -19.00
N ASP A 209 -4.50 26.56 -19.79
CA ASP A 209 -3.28 26.16 -20.52
C ASP A 209 -3.01 27.02 -21.77
N GLU A 210 -4.04 27.60 -22.38
CA GLU A 210 -3.89 28.47 -23.56
C GLU A 210 -3.29 29.83 -23.19
N LEU A 211 -3.70 30.38 -22.04
CA LEU A 211 -3.22 31.66 -21.52
C LEU A 211 -1.73 31.62 -21.14
N ASP A 212 -1.27 30.52 -20.55
CA ASP A 212 0.14 30.36 -20.16
C ASP A 212 1.05 30.21 -21.38
N ALA A 213 0.57 29.54 -22.44
CA ALA A 213 1.30 29.39 -23.70
C ALA A 213 1.51 30.74 -24.43
N GLU A 214 0.52 31.63 -24.41
CA GLU A 214 0.62 32.97 -25.00
C GLU A 214 1.59 33.89 -24.25
N ARG A 215 1.58 33.81 -22.91
CA ARG A 215 2.54 34.53 -22.05
C ARG A 215 3.98 34.11 -22.31
N ALA A 216 4.24 32.81 -22.43
CA ALA A 216 5.58 32.29 -22.69
C ALA A 216 6.15 32.76 -24.03
N ARG A 217 5.35 32.76 -25.10
CA ARG A 217 5.77 33.28 -26.42
C ARG A 217 6.13 34.77 -26.33
N THR A 218 5.26 35.56 -25.72
CA THR A 218 5.48 37.01 -25.56
C THR A 218 6.80 37.33 -24.84
N LEU A 219 7.12 36.59 -23.78
CA LEU A 219 8.37 36.78 -23.02
C LEU A 219 9.61 36.35 -23.81
N VAL A 220 9.53 35.23 -24.53
CA VAL A 220 10.64 34.72 -25.34
C VAL A 220 10.93 35.63 -26.54
N ASP A 221 9.88 36.19 -27.17
CA ASP A 221 10.00 37.11 -28.30
C ASP A 221 10.56 38.48 -27.86
N ALA A 222 10.30 38.90 -26.62
CA ALA A 222 10.85 40.13 -26.05
C ALA A 222 12.33 40.02 -25.64
N ASP A 223 12.87 38.80 -25.49
CA ASP A 223 14.25 38.56 -25.05
C ASP A 223 15.24 38.64 -26.22
N ALA A 224 15.73 39.85 -26.52
CA ALA A 224 16.71 40.10 -27.57
C ALA A 224 18.17 39.85 -27.16
N MET A 225 18.46 39.56 -25.88
CA MET A 225 19.83 39.38 -25.38
C MET A 225 20.38 37.98 -25.72
N THR A 226 21.66 37.91 -26.10
CA THR A 226 22.36 36.63 -26.28
C THR A 226 22.60 35.94 -24.92
N THR A 227 22.79 34.61 -24.95
CA THR A 227 23.11 33.80 -23.76
C THR A 227 24.40 34.29 -23.08
N GLU A 228 25.45 34.58 -23.87
CA GLU A 228 26.74 35.02 -23.34
C GLU A 228 26.65 36.41 -22.71
N ASP A 229 25.98 37.36 -23.37
CA ASP A 229 25.82 38.72 -22.84
C ASP A 229 24.99 38.72 -21.56
N PHE A 230 23.93 37.89 -21.51
CA PHE A 230 23.14 37.71 -20.31
C PHE A 230 23.99 37.15 -19.15
N TRP A 231 24.80 36.12 -19.41
CA TRP A 231 25.63 35.50 -18.38
C TRP A 231 26.73 36.46 -17.87
N ARG A 232 27.35 37.24 -18.77
CA ARG A 232 28.30 38.29 -18.39
C ARG A 232 27.62 39.36 -17.53
N ALA A 233 26.43 39.82 -17.91
CA ALA A 233 25.66 40.81 -17.17
C ALA A 233 25.17 40.32 -15.79
N LEU A 234 24.90 39.02 -15.64
CA LEU A 234 24.65 38.39 -14.34
C LEU A 234 25.93 38.29 -13.48
N GLY A 235 27.07 38.08 -14.15
CA GLY A 235 28.39 38.05 -13.55
C GLY A 235 28.86 39.40 -13.00
N ASP A 236 28.62 40.50 -13.70
CA ASP A 236 29.05 41.85 -13.27
C ASP A 236 27.95 42.67 -12.56
N GLY A 237 26.70 42.21 -12.61
CA GLY A 237 25.56 42.85 -11.96
C GLY A 237 24.91 43.99 -12.75
N SER A 238 25.21 44.11 -14.04
CA SER A 238 24.64 45.12 -14.95
C SER A 238 23.22 44.80 -15.47
N LEU A 239 22.67 43.63 -15.16
CA LEU A 239 21.39 43.15 -15.69
C LEU A 239 20.20 44.10 -15.43
N ALA A 240 19.40 44.42 -16.47
CA ALA A 240 18.20 45.25 -16.38
C ALA A 240 17.04 44.75 -17.25
N PRO A 241 15.79 44.58 -16.75
CA PRO A 241 15.29 44.57 -15.36
C PRO A 241 15.37 43.19 -14.66
N TRP A 242 15.21 43.14 -13.32
CA TRP A 242 15.15 41.88 -12.56
C TRP A 242 13.69 41.44 -12.35
N ASP A 243 13.14 40.71 -13.31
CA ASP A 243 11.77 40.18 -13.30
C ASP A 243 11.76 38.64 -13.15
N HIS A 244 10.56 38.04 -13.13
CA HIS A 244 10.40 36.59 -13.02
C HIS A 244 11.09 35.82 -14.14
N TYR A 245 11.03 36.35 -15.38
CA TYR A 245 11.67 35.72 -16.53
C TYR A 245 13.19 35.67 -16.36
N ASN A 246 13.81 36.79 -15.99
CA ASN A 246 15.25 36.86 -15.75
C ASN A 246 15.68 36.07 -14.50
N HIS A 247 14.82 35.93 -13.50
CA HIS A 247 15.05 35.03 -12.36
C HIS A 247 15.10 33.56 -12.82
N LEU A 248 14.14 33.13 -13.64
CA LEU A 248 14.12 31.77 -14.20
C LEU A 248 15.32 31.51 -15.13
N LYS A 249 15.66 32.47 -16.00
CA LYS A 249 16.80 32.37 -16.92
C LYS A 249 18.12 32.24 -16.16
N SER A 250 18.31 33.07 -15.12
CA SER A 250 19.47 32.98 -14.23
C SER A 250 19.54 31.66 -13.49
N GLY A 251 18.41 31.20 -12.94
CA GLY A 251 18.33 29.90 -12.25
C GLY A 251 18.65 28.73 -13.17
N PHE A 252 18.16 28.75 -14.41
CA PHE A 252 18.45 27.72 -15.40
C PHE A 252 19.94 27.66 -15.72
N PHE A 253 20.61 28.81 -15.91
CA PHE A 253 22.03 28.84 -16.27
C PHE A 253 22.91 28.28 -15.15
N VAL A 254 22.60 28.63 -13.89
CA VAL A 254 23.29 28.07 -12.71
C VAL A 254 23.03 26.58 -12.59
N LEU A 255 21.83 26.11 -12.94
CA LEU A 255 21.47 24.71 -12.92
C LEU A 255 22.26 23.90 -13.95
N ILE A 256 22.41 24.39 -15.18
CA ILE A 256 23.23 23.75 -16.23
C ILE A 256 24.70 23.66 -15.78
N GLU A 257 25.27 24.75 -15.27
CA GLU A 257 26.66 24.76 -14.80
C GLU A 257 26.89 23.81 -13.62
N ALA A 258 25.92 23.71 -12.71
CA ALA A 258 25.99 22.74 -11.62
C ALA A 258 26.00 21.30 -12.16
N PHE A 259 25.16 20.98 -13.16
CA PHE A 259 25.12 19.64 -13.75
C PHE A 259 26.36 19.28 -14.57
N GLU A 260 26.94 20.24 -15.31
CA GLU A 260 28.24 20.05 -15.99
C GLU A 260 29.35 19.68 -15.00
N GLN A 261 29.28 20.19 -13.77
CA GLN A 261 30.21 19.91 -12.69
C GLN A 261 29.81 18.69 -11.84
N GLY A 262 28.75 17.97 -12.21
CA GLY A 262 28.25 16.80 -11.50
C GLY A 262 27.56 17.10 -10.15
N ARG A 263 27.13 18.35 -9.93
CA ARG A 263 26.46 18.82 -8.70
C ARG A 263 24.94 18.85 -8.84
N GLY A 264 24.20 18.75 -7.74
CA GLY A 264 22.74 18.63 -7.75
C GLY A 264 21.98 19.96 -7.70
N VAL A 265 20.64 19.89 -7.67
CA VAL A 265 19.74 21.06 -7.57
C VAL A 265 20.00 21.89 -6.31
N LEU A 266 20.34 21.25 -5.17
CA LEU A 266 20.62 21.96 -3.92
C LEU A 266 21.96 22.71 -3.99
N ASP A 267 22.99 22.11 -4.60
CA ASP A 267 24.27 22.79 -4.83
C ASP A 267 24.11 23.98 -5.81
N ALA A 268 23.26 23.81 -6.83
CA ALA A 268 22.85 24.88 -7.72
C ALA A 268 22.13 26.00 -6.96
N ALA A 269 21.30 25.65 -5.96
CA ALA A 269 20.61 26.61 -5.12
C ALA A 269 21.59 27.42 -4.25
N GLU A 270 22.59 26.81 -3.62
CA GLU A 270 23.63 27.54 -2.88
C GLU A 270 24.36 28.52 -3.78
N THR A 271 24.75 28.05 -4.98
CA THR A 271 25.45 28.87 -5.97
C THR A 271 24.58 30.04 -6.40
N PHE A 272 23.29 29.79 -6.68
CA PHE A 272 22.38 30.83 -7.12
C PHE A 272 22.08 31.84 -6.01
N ILE A 273 21.88 31.39 -4.76
CA ILE A 273 21.73 32.25 -3.58
C ILE A 273 22.95 33.16 -3.42
N GLY A 274 24.16 32.63 -3.56
CA GLY A 274 25.40 33.42 -3.53
C GLY A 274 25.43 34.50 -4.62
N HIS A 275 24.95 34.21 -5.84
CA HIS A 275 24.79 35.22 -6.88
C HIS A 275 23.74 36.29 -6.52
N LEU A 276 22.58 35.90 -6.00
CA LEU A 276 21.52 36.83 -5.57
C LEU A 276 21.99 37.75 -4.44
N GLU A 277 22.74 37.23 -3.47
CA GLU A 277 23.31 38.03 -2.40
C GLU A 277 24.35 39.04 -2.90
N ARG A 278 25.18 38.63 -3.86
CA ARG A 278 26.16 39.51 -4.51
C ARG A 278 25.49 40.63 -5.29
N LEU A 279 24.45 40.33 -6.07
CA LEU A 279 23.63 41.32 -6.77
C LEU A 279 22.97 42.30 -5.79
N ARG A 280 22.41 41.77 -4.69
CA ARG A 280 21.83 42.58 -3.61
C ARG A 280 22.84 43.51 -2.95
N LYS A 281 24.08 43.06 -2.71
CA LYS A 281 25.15 43.91 -2.17
C LYS A 281 25.54 45.01 -3.17
N GLY A 282 25.58 44.70 -4.46
CA GLY A 282 25.95 45.66 -5.51
C GLY A 282 24.89 46.73 -5.79
N ASN A 283 23.59 46.38 -5.71
CA ASN A 283 22.49 47.32 -5.93
C ASN A 283 21.27 47.00 -5.02
N PRO A 284 21.29 47.44 -3.74
CA PRO A 284 20.32 47.04 -2.72
C PRO A 284 18.87 47.44 -3.01
N GLU A 285 18.66 48.62 -3.61
CA GLU A 285 17.33 49.12 -3.97
C GLU A 285 16.68 48.26 -5.06
N ARG A 286 17.49 47.77 -6.00
CA ARG A 286 17.01 46.99 -7.15
C ARG A 286 16.71 45.53 -6.81
N PHE A 287 17.53 44.90 -5.96
CA PHE A 287 17.44 43.47 -5.64
C PHE A 287 16.89 43.22 -4.23
N ARG A 288 16.03 44.10 -3.72
CA ARG A 288 15.38 43.94 -2.41
C ARG A 288 14.52 42.68 -2.37
N ASN A 289 14.63 41.89 -1.30
CA ASN A 289 13.87 40.64 -1.08
C ASN A 289 14.06 39.54 -2.15
N THR A 290 15.15 39.58 -2.92
CA THR A 290 15.45 38.56 -3.95
C THR A 290 15.99 37.27 -3.38
N THR A 291 16.59 37.31 -2.18
CA THR A 291 17.15 36.14 -1.51
C THR A 291 16.08 35.47 -0.65
N HIS A 292 15.60 34.31 -1.10
CA HIS A 292 14.64 33.49 -0.37
C HIS A 292 14.91 32.02 -0.65
N ARG A 293 15.57 31.33 0.28
CA ARG A 293 16.11 29.98 0.06
C ARG A 293 15.05 28.99 -0.41
N THR A 294 13.88 28.94 0.24
CA THR A 294 12.80 28.04 -0.19
C THR A 294 12.26 28.35 -1.58
N MET A 295 12.05 29.63 -1.93
CA MET A 295 11.59 29.99 -3.28
C MET A 295 12.63 29.70 -4.34
N THR A 296 13.92 29.94 -4.05
CA THR A 296 15.01 29.63 -4.98
C THR A 296 15.08 28.13 -5.26
N ILE A 297 15.02 27.29 -4.23
CA ILE A 297 15.02 25.82 -4.38
C ILE A 297 13.77 25.36 -5.13
N PHE A 298 12.59 25.94 -4.83
CA PHE A 298 11.35 25.64 -5.55
C PHE A 298 11.51 25.87 -7.05
N TRP A 299 11.97 27.05 -7.46
CA TRP A 299 12.08 27.40 -8.88
C TRP A 299 13.16 26.59 -9.60
N LEU A 300 14.29 26.31 -8.96
CA LEU A 300 15.32 25.43 -9.54
C LEU A 300 14.82 23.98 -9.71
N ALA A 301 14.01 23.48 -8.77
CA ALA A 301 13.37 22.17 -8.92
C ALA A 301 12.36 22.15 -10.08
N GLN A 302 11.54 23.20 -10.24
CA GLN A 302 10.62 23.32 -11.38
C GLN A 302 11.36 23.39 -12.72
N LEU A 303 12.45 24.16 -12.79
CA LEU A 303 13.31 24.27 -13.97
C LEU A 303 13.99 22.93 -14.31
N HIS A 304 14.47 22.20 -13.30
CA HIS A 304 15.06 20.88 -13.49
C HIS A 304 14.09 19.88 -14.11
N VAL A 305 12.85 19.84 -13.61
CA VAL A 305 11.81 18.95 -14.15
C VAL A 305 11.41 19.38 -15.57
N ALA A 306 11.25 20.67 -15.82
CA ALA A 306 10.94 21.19 -17.15
C ALA A 306 12.04 20.87 -18.18
N ALA A 307 13.31 21.02 -17.78
CA ALA A 307 14.49 20.69 -18.58
C ALA A 307 14.50 19.21 -18.98
N LEU A 308 14.28 18.31 -18.02
CA LEU A 308 14.25 16.88 -18.28
C LEU A 308 13.06 16.46 -19.15
N ASN A 309 11.89 17.06 -18.93
CA ASN A 309 10.73 16.83 -19.77
C ASN A 309 10.99 17.23 -21.22
N TYR A 310 11.60 18.40 -21.43
CA TYR A 310 11.96 18.88 -22.77
C TYR A 310 12.92 17.92 -23.49
N ILE A 311 13.99 17.46 -22.83
CA ILE A 311 14.95 16.50 -23.42
C ILE A 311 14.25 15.19 -23.78
N ASN A 312 13.38 14.68 -22.90
CA ASN A 312 12.73 13.40 -23.10
C ASN A 312 11.66 13.43 -24.20
N THR A 313 11.00 14.57 -24.45
CA THR A 313 9.93 14.68 -25.47
C THR A 313 10.43 15.10 -26.85
N THR A 314 11.60 15.74 -26.93
CA THR A 314 12.15 16.24 -28.20
C THR A 314 13.16 15.30 -28.86
N ASP A 315 13.40 14.11 -28.29
CA ASP A 315 14.31 13.06 -28.79
C ASP A 315 15.73 13.56 -29.11
N THR A 316 16.17 14.61 -28.41
CA THR A 316 17.51 15.15 -28.56
C THR A 316 18.44 14.41 -27.61
N LYS A 317 19.21 13.42 -28.09
CA LYS A 317 20.29 12.75 -27.33
C LYS A 317 21.46 13.69 -26.95
N ARG A 318 21.26 15.01 -26.94
CA ARG A 318 22.28 16.04 -26.70
C ARG A 318 22.24 16.51 -25.24
N VAL A 319 23.40 16.92 -24.75
CA VAL A 319 23.54 17.57 -23.44
C VAL A 319 22.83 18.92 -23.49
N LEU A 320 22.00 19.20 -22.48
CA LEU A 320 21.27 20.46 -22.35
C LEU A 320 22.25 21.61 -22.11
N ALA A 321 22.12 22.67 -22.89
CA ALA A 321 22.97 23.84 -22.82
C ALA A 321 22.17 25.09 -22.39
N ARG A 322 22.86 26.18 -22.09
CA ARG A 322 22.23 27.43 -21.62
C ARG A 322 21.30 28.05 -22.69
N GLU A 323 21.61 27.80 -23.96
CA GLU A 323 20.83 28.23 -25.13
C GLU A 323 19.43 27.59 -25.18
N ASP A 324 19.25 26.44 -24.52
CA ASP A 324 17.98 25.71 -24.53
C ASP A 324 16.91 26.36 -23.65
N PHE A 325 17.24 27.37 -22.83
CA PHE A 325 16.29 27.98 -21.88
C PHE A 325 14.97 28.41 -22.53
N LYS A 326 15.04 29.10 -23.67
CA LYS A 326 13.84 29.58 -24.39
C LYS A 326 12.96 28.41 -24.85
N ALA A 327 13.58 27.34 -25.36
CA ALA A 327 12.87 26.17 -25.83
C ALA A 327 12.23 25.38 -24.66
N VAL A 328 12.93 25.27 -23.53
CA VAL A 328 12.42 24.65 -22.29
C VAL A 328 11.21 25.44 -21.75
N LEU A 329 11.26 26.77 -21.79
CA LEU A 329 10.16 27.62 -21.32
C LEU A 329 8.93 27.53 -22.23
N LEU A 330 9.12 27.47 -23.56
CA LEU A 330 8.02 27.24 -24.51
C LEU A 330 7.42 25.83 -24.39
N HIS A 331 8.24 24.84 -24.04
CA HIS A 331 7.77 23.47 -23.77
C HIS A 331 6.99 23.37 -22.45
N THR A 332 7.31 24.20 -21.45
CA THR A 332 6.63 24.21 -20.14
C THR A 332 6.12 25.62 -19.77
N PRO A 333 5.08 26.14 -20.45
CA PRO A 333 4.67 27.55 -20.33
C PRO A 333 4.20 27.96 -18.93
N ARG A 334 3.69 27.01 -18.14
CA ARG A 334 3.22 27.23 -16.76
C ARG A 334 4.30 27.81 -15.82
N LEU A 335 5.58 27.67 -16.16
CA LEU A 335 6.67 28.30 -15.41
C LEU A 335 6.58 29.84 -15.41
N THR A 336 5.93 30.44 -16.40
CA THR A 336 5.76 31.90 -16.49
C THR A 336 4.83 32.48 -15.42
N ASP A 337 3.99 31.65 -14.79
CA ASP A 337 3.16 32.08 -13.67
C ASP A 337 3.99 32.23 -12.40
N SER A 338 4.29 33.48 -12.01
CA SER A 338 5.01 33.79 -10.77
C SER A 338 4.29 33.32 -9.49
N ARG A 339 3.01 32.91 -9.57
CA ARG A 339 2.22 32.37 -8.46
C ARG A 339 2.13 30.85 -8.43
N LEU A 340 2.86 30.14 -9.32
CA LEU A 340 2.85 28.67 -9.38
C LEU A 340 3.14 28.01 -8.02
N TRP A 341 3.99 28.64 -7.19
CA TRP A 341 4.29 28.19 -5.83
C TRP A 341 3.03 28.02 -4.95
N GLY A 342 1.95 28.75 -5.22
CA GLY A 342 0.71 28.71 -4.44
C GLY A 342 -0.03 27.37 -4.54
N GLN A 343 0.32 26.52 -5.50
CA GLN A 343 -0.17 25.14 -5.59
C GLN A 343 0.58 24.18 -4.66
N PHE A 344 1.77 24.58 -4.17
CA PHE A 344 2.67 23.75 -3.39
C PHE A 344 2.81 24.24 -1.94
N TYR A 345 2.80 25.56 -1.74
CA TYR A 345 2.98 26.19 -0.44
C TYR A 345 1.80 27.06 -0.02
N SER A 346 1.39 26.95 1.25
CA SER A 346 0.53 27.96 1.87
C SER A 346 1.31 29.25 2.09
N LYS A 347 0.60 30.39 2.08
CA LYS A 347 1.19 31.70 2.39
C LYS A 347 1.88 31.70 3.78
N SER A 348 1.30 31.00 4.76
CA SER A 348 1.85 30.92 6.11
C SER A 348 3.21 30.22 6.18
N VAL A 349 3.44 29.20 5.35
CA VAL A 349 4.73 28.49 5.31
C VAL A 349 5.73 29.26 4.46
N LEU A 350 5.36 29.66 3.23
CA LEU A 350 6.32 30.26 2.31
C LEU A 350 6.83 31.61 2.79
N PHE A 351 5.98 32.45 3.39
CA PHE A 351 6.38 33.78 3.86
C PHE A 351 6.88 33.81 5.31
N SER A 352 7.11 32.64 5.92
CA SER A 352 7.72 32.54 7.24
C SER A 352 9.19 32.98 7.22
N HIS A 353 9.72 33.42 8.38
CA HIS A 353 11.14 33.72 8.52
C HIS A 353 12.02 32.49 8.22
N GLU A 354 11.55 31.32 8.66
CA GLU A 354 12.24 30.05 8.46
C GLU A 354 12.37 29.69 6.98
N ALA A 355 11.33 29.85 6.17
CA ALA A 355 11.39 29.55 4.74
C ALA A 355 12.30 30.49 3.94
N LYS A 356 12.56 31.70 4.45
CA LYS A 356 13.51 32.64 3.84
C LYS A 356 14.96 32.21 4.05
N GLU A 357 15.30 31.78 5.26
CA GLU A 357 16.67 31.45 5.66
C GLU A 357 17.05 29.98 5.44
N ARG A 358 16.06 29.09 5.56
CA ARG A 358 16.19 27.64 5.43
C ARG A 358 15.26 27.13 4.35
N TRP A 359 15.51 25.90 3.90
CA TRP A 359 14.58 25.23 3.00
C TRP A 359 13.41 24.65 3.79
N SER A 360 12.21 25.13 3.52
CA SER A 360 10.96 24.57 4.01
C SER A 360 10.29 23.77 2.92
N LEU A 361 9.78 22.58 3.26
CA LEU A 361 9.09 21.72 2.31
C LEU A 361 7.67 22.24 1.99
N PRO A 362 7.14 21.95 0.79
CA PRO A 362 5.75 22.25 0.46
C PRO A 362 4.77 21.59 1.43
N ASN A 363 3.71 22.29 1.80
CA ASN A 363 2.67 21.79 2.71
C ASN A 363 1.31 21.57 2.04
N ILE A 364 1.12 21.99 0.78
CA ILE A 364 -0.11 21.75 0.00
C ILE A 364 0.07 20.54 -0.92
N LYS A 365 1.13 20.55 -1.73
CA LYS A 365 1.44 19.49 -2.71
C LYS A 365 2.95 19.28 -2.77
N PRO A 366 3.46 18.04 -2.84
CA PRO A 366 4.89 17.79 -2.97
C PRO A 366 5.45 18.32 -4.30
N LEU A 367 6.74 18.66 -4.34
CA LEU A 367 7.40 19.07 -5.58
C LEU A 367 7.39 17.93 -6.61
N PRO A 368 7.29 18.24 -7.91
CA PRO A 368 7.36 17.23 -8.95
C PRO A 368 8.70 16.50 -8.90
N SER A 369 8.68 15.17 -8.94
CA SER A 369 9.88 14.34 -9.02
C SER A 369 10.17 13.95 -10.48
N VAL A 370 11.45 13.81 -10.84
CA VAL A 370 11.88 13.29 -12.15
C VAL A 370 11.32 11.88 -12.42
N VAL A 371 11.21 11.04 -11.37
CA VAL A 371 10.56 9.72 -11.45
C VAL A 371 9.05 9.83 -11.64
N ALA A 372 8.43 10.92 -11.16
CA ALA A 372 7.02 11.21 -11.41
C ALA A 372 6.77 11.74 -12.83
N ALA A 373 7.79 12.29 -13.49
CA ALA A 373 7.74 12.72 -14.89
C ALA A 373 7.83 11.53 -15.86
N GLU A 374 8.64 10.50 -15.56
CA GLU A 374 8.58 9.20 -16.24
C GLU A 374 7.22 8.51 -16.04
N LYS A 375 6.64 8.61 -14.84
CA LYS A 375 5.25 8.19 -14.58
C LYS A 375 4.23 9.01 -15.38
N HIS A 376 4.47 10.30 -15.67
CA HIS A 376 3.59 11.13 -16.49
C HIS A 376 3.73 10.87 -18.00
N GLN A 377 4.91 10.46 -18.49
CA GLN A 377 5.05 9.96 -19.86
C GLN A 377 4.39 8.60 -20.05
N ARG A 378 4.30 7.80 -18.98
CA ARG A 378 3.43 6.63 -18.95
C ARG A 378 1.97 6.95 -18.59
N ALA A 379 1.62 8.16 -18.14
CA ALA A 379 0.27 8.50 -17.67
C ALA A 379 -0.79 8.70 -18.77
N GLY A 380 -0.52 8.26 -20.00
CA GLY A 380 -1.57 7.85 -20.92
C GLY A 380 -2.10 6.44 -20.63
N GLN A 381 -1.41 5.66 -19.80
CA GLN A 381 -1.76 4.31 -19.36
C GLN A 381 -1.36 4.16 -17.90
N ALA A 382 -2.33 4.02 -16.99
CA ALA A 382 -2.03 3.55 -15.63
C ALA A 382 -1.04 2.37 -15.71
N PRO A 383 0.02 2.31 -14.88
CA PRO A 383 0.93 1.17 -14.90
C PRO A 383 0.09 -0.10 -14.83
N PRO A 384 0.32 -1.09 -15.71
CA PRO A 384 -0.50 -2.28 -15.71
C PRO A 384 -0.49 -2.86 -14.29
N PRO A 385 -1.63 -3.35 -13.78
CA PRO A 385 -1.76 -3.82 -12.38
C PRO A 385 -0.61 -4.73 -11.94
N THR A 386 -0.03 -5.48 -12.88
CA THR A 386 1.15 -6.34 -12.73
C THR A 386 2.41 -5.65 -12.20
N ALA A 387 2.65 -4.37 -12.48
CA ALA A 387 3.87 -3.67 -12.07
C ALA A 387 3.82 -3.18 -10.60
N VAL A 388 2.63 -2.83 -10.12
CA VAL A 388 2.39 -2.42 -8.73
C VAL A 388 2.50 -3.64 -7.80
N ASP A 389 1.98 -4.79 -8.25
CA ASP A 389 2.10 -6.05 -7.50
C ASP A 389 3.53 -6.58 -7.46
N ALA A 390 4.33 -6.40 -8.52
CA ALA A 390 5.74 -6.78 -8.52
C ALA A 390 6.53 -6.02 -7.44
N ASP A 391 6.38 -4.69 -7.36
CA ASP A 391 7.06 -3.88 -6.33
C ASP A 391 6.63 -4.26 -4.91
N ARG A 392 5.35 -4.60 -4.72
CA ARG A 392 4.84 -5.12 -3.44
C ARG A 392 5.53 -6.43 -3.04
N LEU A 393 5.67 -7.39 -3.97
CA LEU A 393 6.32 -8.67 -3.70
C LEU A 393 7.84 -8.56 -3.56
N ILE A 394 8.50 -7.67 -4.31
CA ILE A 394 9.93 -7.38 -4.16
C ILE A 394 10.18 -6.74 -2.78
N GLY A 395 9.36 -5.75 -2.40
CA GLY A 395 9.44 -5.10 -1.08
C GLY A 395 9.20 -6.09 0.07
N PHE A 396 8.26 -7.02 -0.11
CA PHE A 396 8.08 -8.15 0.80
C PHE A 396 9.35 -9.01 0.89
N GLY A 397 9.92 -9.43 -0.24
CA GLY A 397 11.16 -10.21 -0.28
C GLY A 397 12.33 -9.52 0.41
N LEU A 398 12.49 -8.20 0.19
CA LEU A 398 13.48 -7.37 0.85
C LEU A 398 13.29 -7.34 2.37
N THR A 399 12.05 -7.14 2.84
CA THR A 399 11.74 -7.16 4.26
C THR A 399 12.07 -8.52 4.89
N VAL A 400 11.68 -9.63 4.24
CA VAL A 400 11.96 -10.99 4.73
C VAL A 400 13.46 -11.23 4.85
N VAL A 401 14.24 -10.85 3.85
CA VAL A 401 15.70 -11.03 3.89
C VAL A 401 16.35 -10.14 4.94
N GLN A 402 15.94 -8.87 5.06
CA GLN A 402 16.44 -7.96 6.10
C GLN A 402 16.14 -8.47 7.51
N GLN A 403 14.92 -8.96 7.75
CA GLN A 403 14.55 -9.56 9.03
C GLN A 403 15.31 -10.87 9.29
N THR A 404 15.56 -11.68 8.25
CA THR A 404 16.37 -12.90 8.39
C THR A 404 17.82 -12.57 8.76
N LEU A 405 18.40 -11.50 8.20
CA LEU A 405 19.77 -11.06 8.51
C LEU A 405 19.88 -10.46 9.92
N ALA A 406 18.88 -9.68 10.33
CA ALA A 406 18.83 -9.09 11.67
C ALA A 406 18.46 -10.11 12.77
N SER A 407 17.91 -11.27 12.38
CA SER A 407 17.48 -12.33 13.29
C SER A 407 18.59 -13.34 13.56
N GLN A 408 18.59 -13.90 14.77
CA GLN A 408 19.41 -15.08 15.12
C GLN A 408 18.73 -16.41 14.74
N GLY A 409 17.53 -16.35 14.15
CA GLY A 409 16.69 -17.49 13.79
C GLY A 409 17.07 -18.17 12.48
N ARG A 410 16.58 -19.40 12.28
CA ARG A 410 16.82 -20.13 11.02
C ARG A 410 15.97 -19.53 9.89
N ARG A 411 16.58 -19.33 8.72
CA ARG A 411 15.92 -18.80 7.50
C ARG A 411 14.63 -19.53 7.14
N GLY A 412 14.64 -20.87 7.15
CA GLY A 412 13.49 -21.68 6.70
C GLY A 412 12.19 -21.37 7.43
N PRO A 413 12.16 -21.49 8.78
CA PRO A 413 11.00 -21.12 9.58
C PRO A 413 10.56 -19.66 9.41
N ILE A 414 11.50 -18.71 9.34
CA ILE A 414 11.21 -17.29 9.13
C ILE A 414 10.50 -17.06 7.79
N VAL A 415 11.02 -17.64 6.70
CA VAL A 415 10.40 -17.53 5.37
C VAL A 415 9.00 -18.17 5.37
N LYS A 416 8.83 -19.33 6.01
CA LYS A 416 7.52 -19.99 6.12
C LYS A 416 6.51 -19.10 6.85
N ALA A 417 6.90 -18.53 8.00
CA ALA A 417 6.05 -17.63 8.78
C ALA A 417 5.71 -16.34 8.00
N ALA A 418 6.68 -15.77 7.29
CA ALA A 418 6.50 -14.58 6.47
C ALA A 418 5.54 -14.80 5.30
N LEU A 419 5.59 -15.96 4.62
CA LEU A 419 4.67 -16.29 3.53
C LEU A 419 3.22 -16.41 4.02
N ALA A 420 2.99 -17.09 5.15
CA ALA A 420 1.67 -17.16 5.77
C ALA A 420 1.13 -15.78 6.19
N ALA A 421 2.03 -14.89 6.64
CA ALA A 421 1.69 -13.52 6.99
C ALA A 421 1.36 -12.66 5.76
N LEU A 422 2.07 -12.85 4.65
CA LEU A 422 1.75 -12.19 3.37
C LEU A 422 0.40 -12.64 2.83
N GLU A 423 0.10 -13.95 2.89
CA GLU A 423 -1.20 -14.49 2.50
C GLU A 423 -2.32 -13.82 3.30
N SER A 424 -2.23 -13.87 4.63
CA SER A 424 -3.22 -13.29 5.54
C SER A 424 -3.40 -11.78 5.36
N SER A 425 -2.31 -11.03 5.16
CA SER A 425 -2.37 -9.58 4.92
C SER A 425 -2.94 -9.25 3.54
N THR A 426 -2.57 -10.00 2.50
CA THR A 426 -3.15 -9.86 1.16
C THR A 426 -4.64 -10.10 1.17
N MET A 427 -5.10 -11.15 1.86
CA MET A 427 -6.53 -11.39 2.04
C MET A 427 -7.21 -10.19 2.71
N ARG A 428 -6.70 -9.69 3.84
CA ARG A 428 -7.28 -8.52 4.53
C ARG A 428 -7.32 -7.26 3.67
N GLU A 429 -6.27 -6.97 2.91
CA GLU A 429 -6.25 -5.78 2.06
C GLU A 429 -7.23 -5.91 0.88
N ARG A 430 -7.34 -7.12 0.30
CA ARG A 430 -8.34 -7.41 -0.74
C ARG A 430 -9.79 -7.31 -0.23
N ALA A 431 -9.99 -7.28 1.09
CA ALA A 431 -11.30 -7.05 1.71
C ALA A 431 -11.79 -5.62 1.51
N VAL A 432 -10.86 -4.70 1.24
CA VAL A 432 -11.10 -3.27 1.20
C VAL A 432 -10.87 -2.72 -0.20
N THR A 433 -10.04 -3.38 -1.02
CA THR A 433 -9.73 -2.94 -2.38
C THR A 433 -9.50 -4.10 -3.35
N THR A 434 -10.03 -3.99 -4.57
CA THR A 434 -9.76 -4.95 -5.65
C THR A 434 -8.48 -4.64 -6.43
N ALA A 435 -7.76 -3.58 -6.06
CA ALA A 435 -6.54 -3.13 -6.73
C ALA A 435 -5.31 -4.01 -6.46
N ILE A 436 -5.43 -5.01 -5.59
CA ILE A 436 -4.33 -5.90 -5.16
C ILE A 436 -4.58 -7.30 -5.73
N ALA A 437 -3.58 -7.87 -6.38
CA ALA A 437 -3.68 -9.23 -6.91
C ALA A 437 -3.88 -10.28 -5.81
N PRO A 438 -4.52 -11.42 -6.15
CA PRO A 438 -4.55 -12.60 -5.30
C PRO A 438 -3.16 -13.02 -4.81
N TYR A 439 -3.09 -13.55 -3.60
CA TYR A 439 -1.85 -14.12 -3.08
C TYR A 439 -1.36 -15.26 -3.97
N SER A 440 -0.05 -15.33 -4.18
CA SER A 440 0.59 -16.50 -4.77
C SER A 440 1.85 -16.92 -4.02
N ALA A 441 1.84 -18.15 -3.52
CA ALA A 441 2.99 -18.77 -2.87
C ALA A 441 4.22 -18.84 -3.78
N THR A 442 4.04 -19.19 -5.06
CA THR A 442 5.15 -19.24 -6.04
C THR A 442 5.71 -17.86 -6.34
N GLN A 443 4.86 -16.87 -6.58
CA GLN A 443 5.31 -15.50 -6.87
C GLN A 443 6.03 -14.88 -5.67
N ALA A 444 5.47 -15.03 -4.46
CA ALA A 444 6.08 -14.55 -3.23
C ALA A 444 7.42 -15.23 -2.95
N TYR A 445 7.48 -16.56 -3.06
CA TYR A 445 8.72 -17.32 -2.84
C TYR A 445 9.78 -16.98 -3.88
N PHE A 446 9.42 -16.81 -5.15
CA PHE A 446 10.33 -16.36 -6.21
C PHE A 446 11.04 -15.06 -5.81
N TRP A 447 10.28 -14.04 -5.40
CA TRP A 447 10.87 -12.76 -5.01
C TRP A 447 11.72 -12.84 -3.75
N VAL A 448 11.35 -13.66 -2.77
CA VAL A 448 12.22 -13.94 -1.60
C VAL A 448 13.55 -14.55 -2.03
N GLN A 449 13.56 -15.50 -2.98
CA GLN A 449 14.81 -16.10 -3.47
C GLN A 449 15.63 -15.12 -4.31
N THR A 450 15.00 -14.38 -5.22
CA THR A 450 15.67 -13.38 -6.06
C THR A 450 16.33 -12.31 -5.21
N VAL A 451 15.63 -11.77 -4.20
CA VAL A 451 16.19 -10.77 -3.29
C VAL A 451 17.32 -11.35 -2.44
N HIS A 452 17.17 -12.59 -1.96
CA HIS A 452 18.24 -13.28 -1.22
C HIS A 452 19.50 -13.48 -2.08
N ALA A 453 19.35 -13.93 -3.33
CA ALA A 453 20.47 -14.13 -4.25
C ALA A 453 21.21 -12.82 -4.58
N ALA A 454 20.45 -11.73 -4.77
CA ALA A 454 21.01 -10.38 -4.95
C ALA A 454 21.82 -9.93 -3.73
N ILE A 455 21.23 -10.02 -2.53
CA ILE A 455 21.87 -9.60 -1.28
C ILE A 455 23.10 -10.48 -0.94
N ALA A 456 23.01 -11.79 -1.14
CA ALA A 456 24.13 -12.71 -0.93
C ALA A 456 25.33 -12.36 -1.81
N THR A 457 25.08 -11.89 -3.04
CA THR A 457 26.13 -11.43 -3.95
C THR A 457 26.82 -10.17 -3.41
N ALA A 458 26.06 -9.20 -2.91
CA ALA A 458 26.62 -7.99 -2.29
C ALA A 458 27.41 -8.29 -1.01
N ALA A 459 26.96 -9.23 -0.18
CA ALA A 459 27.65 -9.66 1.04
C ALA A 459 28.93 -10.47 0.75
N SER A 460 28.98 -11.21 -0.36
CA SER A 460 30.20 -11.94 -0.77
C SER A 460 31.29 -11.02 -1.36
N ALA A 461 30.92 -9.83 -1.83
CA ALA A 461 31.86 -8.85 -2.38
C ALA A 461 32.62 -8.06 -1.29
N THR A 462 32.09 -8.01 -0.06
CA THR A 462 32.75 -7.34 1.08
C THR A 462 33.90 -8.15 1.69
N ASP A 463 33.95 -9.47 1.47
CA ASP A 463 35.07 -10.34 1.91
C ASP A 463 36.30 -10.27 0.96
N ALA A 464 36.19 -9.60 -0.18
CA ALA A 464 37.20 -9.58 -1.24
C ALA A 464 38.26 -8.45 -1.10
N GLU A 465 38.58 -8.01 0.13
CA GLU A 465 39.63 -7.00 0.42
C GLU A 465 41.08 -7.40 0.04
N LYS A 466 41.30 -8.46 -0.76
CA LYS A 466 42.65 -8.97 -1.08
C LYS A 466 43.08 -8.90 -2.55
N LYS A 467 42.37 -8.19 -3.43
CA LYS A 467 42.87 -7.93 -4.80
C LYS A 467 42.64 -6.48 -5.26
N PRO A 468 43.69 -5.71 -5.59
CA PRO A 468 43.53 -4.38 -6.16
C PRO A 468 43.10 -4.53 -7.63
N GLY A 469 41.84 -4.17 -7.94
CA GLY A 469 41.34 -4.15 -9.32
C GLY A 469 39.86 -4.47 -9.53
N ALA A 470 39.11 -4.93 -8.52
CA ALA A 470 37.66 -5.18 -8.64
C ALA A 470 36.85 -4.01 -8.04
N ALA A 471 36.58 -2.98 -8.83
CA ALA A 471 35.79 -1.83 -8.43
C ALA A 471 34.29 -2.12 -8.54
N LEU A 472 33.68 -2.75 -7.52
CA LEU A 472 32.22 -2.82 -7.34
C LEU A 472 31.86 -3.35 -5.93
N THR A 473 32.02 -2.52 -4.90
CA THR A 473 31.62 -2.85 -3.52
C THR A 473 30.59 -1.85 -3.00
N TRP A 474 29.40 -2.35 -2.66
CA TRP A 474 28.41 -1.59 -1.90
C TRP A 474 28.89 -1.47 -0.45
N ALA A 475 29.17 -0.25 0.01
CA ALA A 475 29.71 0.02 1.34
C ALA A 475 28.64 0.31 2.43
N GLY A 476 27.34 0.18 2.10
CA GLY A 476 26.23 0.45 3.02
C GLY A 476 25.69 -0.82 3.69
N SER A 477 25.00 -0.68 4.83
CA SER A 477 24.30 -1.82 5.43
C SER A 477 23.16 -2.30 4.53
N VAL A 478 23.05 -3.62 4.35
CA VAL A 478 21.94 -4.26 3.63
C VAL A 478 20.63 -4.12 4.42
N GLU A 479 20.71 -4.01 5.75
CA GLU A 479 19.56 -3.90 6.65
C GLU A 479 18.79 -2.58 6.50
N SER A 480 19.45 -1.53 6.00
CA SER A 480 18.84 -0.21 5.78
C SER A 480 18.49 0.07 4.31
N LEU A 481 18.64 -0.93 3.44
CA LEU A 481 18.50 -0.73 2.00
C LEU A 481 17.01 -0.57 1.61
N THR A 482 16.69 0.52 0.92
CA THR A 482 15.32 0.83 0.53
C THR A 482 14.94 0.13 -0.78
N LEU A 483 13.64 -0.12 -1.02
CA LEU A 483 13.19 -0.77 -2.25
C LEU A 483 13.67 -0.07 -3.54
N PRO A 484 13.61 1.26 -3.68
CA PRO A 484 14.16 1.95 -4.85
C PRO A 484 15.67 1.76 -5.01
N ALA A 485 16.43 1.80 -3.90
CA ALA A 485 17.86 1.56 -3.93
C ALA A 485 18.21 0.12 -4.29
N PHE A 486 17.43 -0.85 -3.80
CA PHE A 486 17.56 -2.26 -4.14
C PHE A 486 17.39 -2.50 -5.63
N LYS A 487 16.29 -1.99 -6.19
CA LYS A 487 16.00 -2.11 -7.62
C LYS A 487 17.08 -1.45 -8.46
N ALA A 488 17.56 -0.27 -8.06
CA ALA A 488 18.63 0.42 -8.76
C ALA A 488 19.98 -0.33 -8.68
N LEU A 489 20.31 -0.91 -7.53
CA LEU A 489 21.59 -1.61 -7.30
C LEU A 489 21.70 -2.89 -8.13
N PHE A 490 20.61 -3.66 -8.22
CA PHE A 490 20.58 -4.96 -8.88
C PHE A 490 19.90 -4.96 -10.25
N GLY A 491 19.49 -3.80 -10.75
CA GLY A 491 18.80 -3.67 -12.04
C GLY A 491 17.45 -4.39 -12.09
N ILE A 492 16.75 -4.52 -10.95
CA ILE A 492 15.51 -5.28 -10.85
C ILE A 492 14.31 -4.42 -11.30
N ALA A 493 13.63 -4.85 -12.35
CA ALA A 493 12.51 -4.16 -12.99
C ALA A 493 11.13 -4.69 -12.55
N GLY A 494 11.02 -5.98 -12.19
CA GLY A 494 9.77 -6.62 -11.79
C GLY A 494 9.26 -7.71 -12.74
N ASP A 495 9.95 -7.96 -13.85
CA ASP A 495 9.58 -8.93 -14.89
C ASP A 495 10.58 -10.10 -15.03
N GLU A 496 11.56 -10.18 -14.13
CA GLU A 496 12.62 -11.21 -14.08
C GLU A 496 12.06 -12.63 -14.07
N TRP A 497 10.89 -12.82 -13.47
CA TRP A 497 10.19 -14.12 -13.44
C TRP A 497 9.97 -14.71 -14.83
N ARG A 498 9.84 -13.88 -15.88
CA ARG A 498 9.56 -14.33 -17.26
C ARG A 498 10.67 -15.20 -17.85
N ALA A 499 11.90 -15.06 -17.33
CA ALA A 499 13.04 -15.89 -17.71
C ALA A 499 12.95 -17.31 -17.10
N HIS A 500 12.22 -17.47 -16.00
CA HIS A 500 12.16 -18.68 -15.19
C HIS A 500 10.82 -19.42 -15.34
N TYR A 501 9.72 -18.69 -15.48
CA TYR A 501 8.37 -19.25 -15.54
C TYR A 501 7.65 -18.94 -16.85
N SER A 502 6.84 -19.89 -17.33
CA SER A 502 5.78 -19.59 -18.31
C SER A 502 4.63 -18.82 -17.65
N PRO A 503 3.90 -17.97 -18.40
CA PRO A 503 2.70 -17.32 -17.88
C PRO A 503 1.65 -18.32 -17.38
N ALA A 504 1.55 -19.50 -18.02
CA ALA A 504 0.61 -20.54 -17.65
C ALA A 504 0.88 -21.09 -16.25
N LEU A 505 2.15 -21.34 -15.88
CA LEU A 505 2.51 -21.77 -14.53
C LEU A 505 2.44 -20.59 -13.54
N TRP A 506 2.98 -19.43 -13.90
CA TRP A 506 3.09 -18.25 -13.04
C TRP A 506 1.75 -17.74 -12.50
N GLU A 507 0.70 -17.81 -13.33
CA GLU A 507 -0.66 -17.39 -12.97
C GLU A 507 -1.55 -18.55 -12.53
N SER A 508 -1.03 -19.78 -12.51
CA SER A 508 -1.82 -20.97 -12.17
C SER A 508 -2.33 -20.96 -10.72
N LEU A 509 -3.46 -21.60 -10.47
CA LEU A 509 -3.94 -21.83 -9.10
C LEU A 509 -2.94 -22.65 -8.27
N GLY A 510 -2.28 -23.63 -8.89
CA GLY A 510 -1.21 -24.40 -8.22
C GLY A 510 -0.10 -23.49 -7.70
N ALA A 511 0.30 -22.49 -8.50
CA ALA A 511 1.26 -21.48 -8.09
C ALA A 511 0.73 -20.57 -6.98
N ARG A 512 -0.60 -20.42 -6.86
CA ARG A 512 -1.21 -19.66 -5.75
C ARG A 512 -1.14 -20.41 -4.43
N MET A 513 -1.49 -21.69 -4.45
CA MET A 513 -1.60 -22.51 -3.25
C MET A 513 -0.26 -22.96 -2.68
N GLN A 514 0.70 -23.26 -3.54
CA GLN A 514 2.00 -23.77 -3.11
C GLN A 514 3.12 -23.29 -4.04
N PHE A 515 4.35 -23.43 -3.56
CA PHE A 515 5.51 -23.17 -4.40
C PHE A 515 5.63 -24.25 -5.48
N LEU A 516 5.62 -23.82 -6.74
CA LEU A 516 5.94 -24.65 -7.89
C LEU A 516 7.33 -24.25 -8.43
N PRO A 517 8.19 -25.22 -8.75
CA PRO A 517 9.50 -24.92 -9.32
C PRO A 517 9.37 -24.31 -10.73
N PRO A 518 10.37 -23.54 -11.19
CA PRO A 518 10.39 -22.96 -12.53
C PRO A 518 10.30 -24.02 -13.65
N ASP A 519 9.48 -23.76 -14.67
CA ASP A 519 9.30 -24.62 -15.84
C ASP A 519 10.19 -24.24 -17.03
N LYS A 520 10.82 -23.05 -17.04
CA LYS A 520 11.77 -22.64 -18.10
C LYS A 520 13.23 -22.78 -17.67
N LYS A 521 13.60 -22.13 -16.57
CA LYS A 521 15.00 -22.07 -16.10
C LYS A 521 15.05 -22.11 -14.57
N PRO A 522 16.01 -22.84 -13.97
CA PRO A 522 16.18 -22.86 -12.53
C PRO A 522 16.46 -21.45 -11.98
N LEU A 523 16.09 -21.20 -10.73
CA LEU A 523 16.33 -19.91 -10.09
C LEU A 523 17.83 -19.64 -9.93
N PRO A 524 18.29 -18.39 -10.11
CA PRO A 524 19.69 -18.05 -9.97
C PRO A 524 20.11 -18.11 -8.49
N ASN A 525 21.30 -18.66 -8.24
CA ASN A 525 21.88 -18.68 -6.89
C ASN A 525 22.57 -17.35 -6.51
N LEU A 526 23.01 -16.57 -7.51
CA LEU A 526 23.66 -15.27 -7.37
C LEU A 526 23.16 -14.33 -8.47
N ILE A 527 22.97 -13.05 -8.15
CA ILE A 527 22.57 -12.00 -9.10
C ILE A 527 23.66 -10.93 -9.07
N ALA A 528 24.35 -10.74 -10.20
CA ALA A 528 25.47 -9.82 -10.29
C ALA A 528 25.04 -8.36 -10.07
N VAL A 529 25.88 -7.58 -9.38
CA VAL A 529 25.72 -6.12 -9.34
C VAL A 529 26.06 -5.58 -10.73
N HIS A 530 25.09 -4.95 -11.38
CA HIS A 530 25.31 -4.24 -12.63
C HIS A 530 26.27 -3.07 -12.34
N ASP A 531 27.23 -2.81 -13.23
CA ASP A 531 28.33 -1.81 -13.24
C ASP A 531 28.45 -0.66 -12.18
N GLY A 532 29.53 0.13 -12.27
CA GLY A 532 29.75 1.29 -11.38
C GLY A 532 28.65 2.36 -11.41
N GLY A 533 27.79 2.36 -12.44
CA GLY A 533 26.62 3.23 -12.58
C GLY A 533 25.46 2.81 -11.67
N SER A 534 25.20 1.51 -11.50
CA SER A 534 24.13 1.02 -10.61
C SER A 534 24.42 1.28 -9.13
N VAL A 535 25.70 1.22 -8.70
CA VAL A 535 26.09 1.62 -7.34
C VAL A 535 25.83 3.12 -7.11
N ARG A 536 26.10 3.96 -8.11
CA ARG A 536 25.82 5.41 -8.04
C ARG A 536 24.31 5.69 -8.02
N ALA A 537 23.53 4.99 -8.85
CA ALA A 537 22.07 5.09 -8.88
C ALA A 537 21.44 4.64 -7.55
N ALA A 538 21.93 3.54 -6.97
CA ALA A 538 21.48 3.04 -5.67
C ALA A 538 21.80 4.01 -4.53
N ARG A 539 23.01 4.61 -4.52
CA ARG A 539 23.37 5.67 -3.56
C ARG A 539 22.49 6.91 -3.74
N GLY A 540 22.22 7.31 -4.99
CA GLY A 540 21.30 8.40 -5.32
C GLY A 540 19.87 8.11 -4.83
N ALA A 541 19.38 6.89 -5.03
CA ALA A 541 18.07 6.45 -4.54
C ALA A 541 18.00 6.37 -3.01
N MET A 542 19.06 5.94 -2.33
CA MET A 542 19.16 6.00 -0.86
C MET A 542 19.12 7.44 -0.37
N VAL A 543 19.94 8.33 -0.94
CA VAL A 543 19.96 9.75 -0.58
C VAL A 543 18.60 10.40 -0.85
N GLN A 544 17.94 10.06 -1.95
CA GLN A 544 16.58 10.51 -2.24
C GLN A 544 15.54 9.92 -1.29
N SER A 545 15.66 8.66 -0.88
CA SER A 545 14.78 8.06 0.12
C SER A 545 14.96 8.70 1.48
N TYR A 546 16.20 8.98 1.89
CA TYR A 546 16.52 9.72 3.12
C TYR A 546 16.10 11.19 3.04
N ALA A 547 16.06 11.80 1.84
CA ALA A 547 15.58 13.16 1.63
C ALA A 547 14.04 13.23 1.47
N ALA A 548 13.39 12.15 1.03
CA ALA A 548 11.94 12.01 0.89
C ALA A 548 11.28 11.56 2.20
N GLU A 549 11.98 10.78 3.02
CA GLU A 549 11.67 10.56 4.43
C GLU A 549 11.90 11.87 5.17
N LYS A 550 10.80 12.57 5.47
CA LYS A 550 10.76 13.74 6.36
C LYS A 550 11.38 13.38 7.71
N GLU A 551 12.70 13.45 7.85
CA GLU A 551 13.43 12.83 8.96
C GLU A 551 13.15 11.31 9.09
N PRO A 552 13.97 10.54 9.83
CA PRO A 552 13.78 9.10 9.90
C PRO A 552 12.38 8.76 10.46
N ARG A 553 11.60 8.00 9.67
CA ARG A 553 10.48 7.15 10.10
C ARG A 553 9.24 7.83 10.70
N ALA A 554 8.73 8.88 10.05
CA ALA A 554 7.45 9.52 10.43
C ALA A 554 6.18 8.72 10.01
N GLU A 555 6.32 7.65 9.21
CA GLU A 555 5.21 6.83 8.73
C GLU A 555 5.43 5.34 9.04
N LEU A 556 4.33 4.59 9.15
CA LEU A 556 4.39 3.14 9.33
C LEU A 556 4.84 2.46 8.04
N PRO A 557 5.64 1.37 8.13
CA PRO A 557 5.90 0.51 7.00
C PRO A 557 4.60 -0.01 6.35
N PRO A 558 4.64 -0.40 5.07
CA PRO A 558 3.49 -1.02 4.40
C PRO A 558 2.94 -2.21 5.19
N PRO A 559 1.63 -2.51 5.12
CA PRO A 559 1.01 -3.57 5.91
C PRO A 559 1.66 -4.94 5.78
N GLN A 560 2.20 -5.27 4.61
CA GLN A 560 2.87 -6.55 4.37
C GLN A 560 4.22 -6.61 5.08
N ALA A 561 4.95 -5.49 5.13
CA ALA A 561 6.21 -5.40 5.88
C ALA A 561 5.96 -5.54 7.38
N LEU A 562 4.92 -4.89 7.91
CA LEU A 562 4.49 -5.06 9.30
C LEU A 562 4.09 -6.50 9.61
N ALA A 563 3.35 -7.15 8.71
CA ALA A 563 2.94 -8.55 8.86
C ALA A 563 4.15 -9.50 8.92
N VAL A 564 5.18 -9.26 8.11
CA VAL A 564 6.45 -10.00 8.17
C VAL A 564 7.15 -9.77 9.51
N MET A 565 7.30 -8.53 9.95
CA MET A 565 7.93 -8.20 11.24
C MET A 565 7.20 -8.90 12.40
N ALA A 566 5.86 -8.91 12.39
CA ALA A 566 5.03 -9.62 13.36
C ALA A 566 5.29 -11.14 13.36
N ALA A 567 5.32 -11.75 12.18
CA ALA A 567 5.56 -13.18 12.04
C ALA A 567 6.97 -13.58 12.49
N VAL A 568 7.98 -12.78 12.14
CA VAL A 568 9.37 -13.01 12.61
C VAL A 568 9.46 -12.89 14.12
N LEU A 569 8.85 -11.86 14.71
CA LEU A 569 8.84 -11.67 16.18
C LEU A 569 8.23 -12.87 16.91
N VAL A 570 7.10 -13.39 16.41
CA VAL A 570 6.45 -14.58 16.99
C VAL A 570 7.33 -15.82 16.82
N GLN A 571 7.95 -16.00 15.65
CA GLN A 571 8.84 -17.12 15.38
C GLN A 571 10.08 -17.10 16.28
N GLU A 572 10.70 -15.94 16.49
CA GLU A 572 11.86 -15.77 17.37
C GLU A 572 11.56 -16.15 18.82
N LEU A 573 10.39 -15.77 19.32
CA LEU A 573 9.96 -16.12 20.67
C LEU A 573 9.60 -17.61 20.84
N ALA A 574 9.25 -18.30 19.75
CA ALA A 574 8.91 -19.71 19.77
C ALA A 574 10.16 -20.64 19.77
N GLU A 575 11.32 -20.15 19.33
CA GLU A 575 12.53 -20.99 19.15
C GLU A 575 13.34 -21.28 20.43
N ASP A 576 12.83 -20.95 21.62
CA ASP A 576 13.34 -21.32 22.98
C ASP A 576 14.88 -21.28 23.15
N ARG A 577 15.53 -20.34 22.47
CA ARG A 577 16.92 -19.95 22.76
C ARG A 577 16.88 -18.75 23.68
N SER A 578 17.76 -18.74 24.67
CA SER A 578 17.95 -17.69 25.67
C SER A 578 18.30 -16.34 25.03
N GLY A 579 17.28 -15.64 24.51
CA GLY A 579 17.41 -14.34 23.85
C GLY A 579 16.56 -14.20 22.59
N GLY A 580 15.23 -14.29 22.70
CA GLY A 580 14.37 -13.64 21.69
C GLY A 580 14.69 -12.15 21.62
N SER A 581 14.40 -11.47 20.50
CA SER A 581 14.73 -10.03 20.40
C SER A 581 14.13 -9.26 21.58
N GLU A 582 14.92 -8.36 22.19
CA GLU A 582 14.54 -7.63 23.42
C GLU A 582 13.16 -6.96 23.29
N HIS A 583 12.87 -6.46 22.10
CA HIS A 583 11.56 -5.94 21.71
C HIS A 583 10.43 -6.96 21.81
N GLY A 584 10.60 -8.16 21.25
CA GLY A 584 9.60 -9.23 21.29
C GLY A 584 9.29 -9.67 22.71
N VAL A 585 10.33 -9.79 23.56
CA VAL A 585 10.19 -10.14 24.98
C VAL A 585 9.39 -9.07 25.72
N MET A 586 9.68 -7.79 25.49
CA MET A 586 8.93 -6.67 26.06
C MET A 586 7.45 -6.72 25.66
N ILE A 587 7.13 -6.84 24.36
CA ILE A 587 5.74 -6.87 23.88
C ILE A 587 4.99 -8.08 24.45
N GLN A 588 5.63 -9.25 24.55
CA GLN A 588 5.02 -10.44 25.15
C GLN A 588 4.76 -10.28 26.65
N ALA A 589 5.70 -9.67 27.39
CA ALA A 589 5.51 -9.38 28.81
C ALA A 589 4.37 -8.38 29.04
N LEU A 590 4.34 -7.27 28.29
CA LEU A 590 3.28 -6.28 28.36
C LEU A 590 1.91 -6.88 28.03
N PHE A 591 1.82 -7.73 27.00
CA PHE A 591 0.58 -8.46 26.66
C PHE A 591 0.10 -9.33 27.83
N LYS A 592 0.99 -10.13 28.44
CA LYS A 592 0.64 -10.98 29.58
C LYS A 592 0.17 -10.18 30.81
N MET A 593 0.78 -9.02 31.06
CA MET A 593 0.48 -8.19 32.24
C MET A 593 -0.79 -7.37 32.09
N LEU A 594 -0.99 -6.74 30.93
CA LEU A 594 -2.07 -5.78 30.67
C LEU A 594 -3.37 -6.43 30.20
N ARG A 595 -3.34 -7.73 29.85
CA ARG A 595 -4.55 -8.46 29.48
C ARG A 595 -5.57 -8.51 30.63
N PRO A 596 -6.86 -8.23 30.35
CA PRO A 596 -7.91 -8.34 31.35
C PRO A 596 -8.05 -9.80 31.81
N SER A 597 -7.95 -10.03 33.13
CA SER A 597 -8.36 -11.29 33.77
C SER A 597 -9.75 -11.11 34.37
N ARG A 598 -10.58 -12.17 34.34
CA ARG A 598 -11.92 -12.17 34.93
C ARG A 598 -11.92 -11.82 36.43
N ASP A 599 -10.78 -11.98 37.12
CA ASP A 599 -10.62 -11.72 38.56
C ASP A 599 -10.05 -10.34 38.93
N LYS A 600 -9.69 -9.48 37.97
CA LYS A 600 -9.05 -8.19 38.30
C LYS A 600 -10.09 -7.07 38.46
N ASP A 601 -10.39 -6.70 39.72
CA ASP A 601 -11.05 -5.43 40.10
C ASP A 601 -10.25 -4.21 39.59
N ARG A 602 -10.85 -3.01 39.59
CA ARG A 602 -10.25 -1.73 39.18
C ARG A 602 -8.87 -1.48 39.84
N ARG A 603 -8.68 -1.90 41.10
CA ARG A 603 -7.36 -1.88 41.78
C ARG A 603 -6.32 -2.80 41.14
N GLY A 604 -6.73 -3.94 40.60
CA GLY A 604 -5.86 -4.89 39.90
C GLY A 604 -5.38 -4.39 38.53
N ARG A 605 -6.16 -3.54 37.84
CA ARG A 605 -5.72 -2.90 36.59
C ARG A 605 -4.69 -1.81 36.84
N SER A 606 -4.92 -0.93 37.81
CA SER A 606 -3.95 0.11 38.19
C SER A 606 -2.61 -0.50 38.64
N ARG A 607 -2.66 -1.61 39.39
CA ARG A 607 -1.47 -2.37 39.76
C ARG A 607 -0.74 -2.98 38.55
N ALA A 608 -1.48 -3.59 37.63
CA ALA A 608 -0.88 -4.17 36.42
C ALA A 608 -0.20 -3.11 35.53
N ILE A 609 -0.76 -1.91 35.45
CA ILE A 609 -0.14 -0.78 34.73
C ILE A 609 1.13 -0.32 35.44
N ALA A 610 1.11 -0.20 36.78
CA ALA A 610 2.29 0.16 37.56
C ALA A 610 3.42 -0.87 37.42
N GLU A 611 3.10 -2.16 37.47
CA GLU A 611 4.05 -3.25 37.23
C GLU A 611 4.60 -3.21 35.80
N ALA A 612 3.76 -2.92 34.80
CA ALA A 612 4.19 -2.82 33.40
C ALA A 612 5.16 -1.64 33.16
N LEU A 613 4.98 -0.50 33.85
CA LEU A 613 5.90 0.64 33.80
C LEU A 613 7.23 0.39 34.52
N ALA A 614 7.26 -0.60 35.42
CA ALA A 614 8.48 -1.01 36.11
C ALA A 614 9.28 -2.08 35.33
N LEU A 615 8.76 -2.61 34.22
CA LEU A 615 9.42 -3.67 33.46
C LEU A 615 10.74 -3.17 32.85
N PRO A 616 11.90 -3.75 33.22
CA PRO A 616 13.16 -3.40 32.60
C PRO A 616 13.19 -3.91 31.17
N CYS A 617 13.37 -3.00 30.21
CA CYS A 617 13.44 -3.31 28.78
C CYS A 617 14.68 -2.62 28.21
N ALA A 618 15.55 -3.38 27.56
CA ALA A 618 16.71 -2.83 26.90
C ALA A 618 16.31 -1.88 25.76
N GLY A 619 16.95 -0.71 25.71
CA GLY A 619 16.61 0.37 24.77
C GLY A 619 15.39 1.23 25.16
N VAL A 620 14.77 0.99 26.33
CA VAL A 620 13.62 1.74 26.84
C VAL A 620 13.91 2.21 28.28
N ASP A 621 14.84 3.15 28.40
CA ASP A 621 15.40 3.54 29.70
C ASP A 621 14.58 4.60 30.45
N GLY A 622 13.64 5.26 29.78
CA GLY A 622 12.93 6.42 30.31
C GLY A 622 11.41 6.30 30.47
N LEU A 623 10.83 7.18 31.27
CA LEU A 623 9.40 7.16 31.60
C LEU A 623 8.51 7.34 30.35
N THR A 624 8.88 8.24 29.44
CA THR A 624 8.14 8.46 28.18
C THR A 624 8.14 7.20 27.32
N GLN A 625 9.29 6.55 27.18
CA GLN A 625 9.45 5.39 26.32
C GLN A 625 8.66 4.18 26.85
N ARG A 626 8.62 3.99 28.17
CA ARG A 626 7.81 2.93 28.81
C ARG A 626 6.32 3.21 28.70
N LEU A 627 5.90 4.45 28.99
CA LEU A 627 4.50 4.86 28.87
C LEU A 627 3.97 4.67 27.45
N PHE A 628 4.78 5.00 26.44
CA PHE A 628 4.44 4.81 25.04
C PHE A 628 4.06 3.34 24.75
N TRP A 629 4.95 2.39 25.05
CA TRP A 629 4.70 0.98 24.76
C TRP A 629 3.55 0.40 25.58
N VAL A 630 3.42 0.78 26.86
CA VAL A 630 2.28 0.41 27.70
C VAL A 630 0.97 0.90 27.07
N GLN A 631 0.89 2.15 26.61
CA GLN A 631 -0.30 2.70 25.96
C GLN A 631 -0.64 1.98 24.65
N GLN A 632 0.36 1.71 23.80
CA GLN A 632 0.16 1.00 22.54
C GLN A 632 -0.37 -0.43 22.76
N VAL A 633 0.22 -1.17 23.70
CA VAL A 633 -0.23 -2.53 24.02
C VAL A 633 -1.59 -2.51 24.70
N LEU A 634 -1.85 -1.58 25.61
CA LEU A 634 -3.15 -1.45 26.28
C LEU A 634 -4.28 -1.15 25.29
N ALA A 635 -4.03 -0.27 24.31
CA ALA A 635 -4.98 0.03 23.23
C ALA A 635 -5.27 -1.18 22.35
N ALA A 636 -4.25 -1.96 22.02
CA ALA A 636 -4.39 -3.18 21.25
C ALA A 636 -5.16 -4.26 22.03
N VAL A 637 -4.80 -4.48 23.30
CA VAL A 637 -5.46 -5.45 24.19
C VAL A 637 -6.94 -5.12 24.36
N GLY A 638 -7.30 -3.83 24.47
CA GLY A 638 -8.70 -3.42 24.58
C GLY A 638 -9.57 -3.74 23.35
N ARG A 639 -8.94 -4.07 22.21
CA ARG A 639 -9.60 -4.41 20.94
C ARG A 639 -9.42 -5.89 20.55
N PHE A 640 -8.84 -6.70 21.45
CA PHE A 640 -8.49 -8.09 21.18
C PHE A 640 -9.20 -9.04 22.13
N GLU A 641 -9.98 -9.98 21.58
CA GLU A 641 -10.78 -10.95 22.36
C GLU A 641 -10.06 -12.30 22.60
N GLY A 642 -8.86 -12.48 22.04
CA GLY A 642 -8.10 -13.73 22.12
C GLY A 642 -7.17 -13.86 23.32
N THR A 643 -6.58 -15.05 23.47
CA THR A 643 -5.62 -15.38 24.53
C THR A 643 -4.20 -15.64 24.03
N ASP A 644 -4.09 -15.95 22.73
CA ASP A 644 -2.85 -16.32 22.06
C ASP A 644 -2.05 -15.07 21.66
N PHE A 645 -0.75 -15.10 21.95
CA PHE A 645 0.16 -13.99 21.66
C PHE A 645 0.40 -13.85 20.14
N GLY A 646 0.50 -14.96 19.42
CA GLY A 646 0.70 -14.95 17.97
C GLY A 646 -0.47 -14.27 17.25
N ALA A 647 -1.70 -14.63 17.61
CA ALA A 647 -2.92 -14.00 17.12
C ALA A 647 -3.01 -12.52 17.50
N PHE A 648 -2.59 -12.15 18.72
CA PHE A 648 -2.55 -10.75 19.17
C PHE A 648 -1.62 -9.89 18.31
N VAL A 649 -0.36 -10.31 18.14
CA VAL A 649 0.61 -9.55 17.32
C VAL A 649 0.22 -9.58 15.85
N GLY A 650 -0.35 -10.69 15.35
CA GLY A 650 -0.85 -10.78 13.98
C GLY A 650 -2.00 -9.81 13.68
N ALA A 651 -2.90 -9.58 14.64
CA ALA A 651 -3.98 -8.59 14.53
C ALA A 651 -3.48 -7.15 14.68
N HIS A 652 -2.38 -6.95 15.41
CA HIS A 652 -1.81 -5.65 15.75
C HIS A 652 -0.35 -5.53 15.28
N ALA A 653 -0.11 -5.82 14.00
CA ALA A 653 1.22 -6.00 13.43
C ALA A 653 2.17 -4.77 13.57
N TRP A 654 1.63 -3.57 13.76
CA TRP A 654 2.44 -2.37 14.03
C TRP A 654 3.21 -2.46 15.35
N LEU A 655 2.78 -3.28 16.31
CA LEU A 655 3.52 -3.51 17.56
C LEU A 655 4.86 -4.22 17.33
N ALA A 656 5.02 -4.93 16.22
CA ALA A 656 6.28 -5.57 15.87
C ALA A 656 7.31 -4.59 15.29
N TYR A 657 6.90 -3.38 14.92
CA TYR A 657 7.78 -2.36 14.39
C TYR A 657 8.52 -1.63 15.53
N LYS A 658 9.81 -1.95 15.71
CA LYS A 658 10.65 -1.41 16.78
C LYS A 658 10.72 0.12 16.78
N ASP A 659 10.64 0.73 15.60
CA ASP A 659 10.71 2.17 15.40
C ASP A 659 9.34 2.86 15.39
N LEU A 660 8.28 2.18 15.83
CA LEU A 660 6.96 2.76 16.02
C LEU A 660 7.00 4.09 16.80
N PRO A 661 7.83 4.29 17.85
CA PRO A 661 7.93 5.58 18.51
C PRO A 661 8.24 6.75 17.57
N LEU A 662 9.05 6.53 16.53
CA LEU A 662 9.45 7.60 15.61
C LEU A 662 8.30 8.08 14.71
N VAL A 663 7.20 7.33 14.64
CA VAL A 663 5.96 7.80 14.00
C VAL A 663 5.28 8.91 14.82
N TYR A 664 5.51 8.91 16.14
CA TYR A 664 4.88 9.82 17.09
C TYR A 664 5.85 10.89 17.62
N TYR A 665 7.14 10.57 17.71
CA TYR A 665 8.19 11.40 18.29
C TYR A 665 9.29 11.71 17.27
N SER A 666 9.83 12.93 17.27
CA SER A 666 11.10 13.20 16.58
C SER A 666 12.25 12.45 17.27
N PRO A 667 13.30 12.03 16.53
CA PRO A 667 14.47 11.37 17.12
C PRO A 667 15.11 12.21 18.23
N MET A 668 15.13 13.54 18.06
CA MET A 668 15.67 14.48 19.04
C MET A 668 14.87 14.48 20.34
N LEU A 669 13.53 14.47 20.26
CA LEU A 669 12.67 14.42 21.44
C LEU A 669 12.72 13.04 22.10
N TRP A 670 12.64 11.95 21.32
CA TRP A 670 12.65 10.58 21.81
C TRP A 670 13.93 10.23 22.57
N ALA A 671 15.07 10.76 22.12
CA ALA A 671 16.37 10.53 22.76
C ALA A 671 16.74 11.55 23.86
N SER A 672 15.92 12.59 24.06
CA SER A 672 16.22 13.66 25.01
C SER A 672 16.25 13.18 26.47
N GLU A 673 17.10 13.81 27.29
CA GLU A 673 17.13 13.56 28.74
C GLU A 673 15.80 13.91 29.43
N GLU A 674 15.06 14.88 28.89
CA GLU A 674 13.73 15.25 29.37
C GLU A 674 12.72 14.11 29.16
N ALA A 675 12.68 13.50 27.96
CA ALA A 675 11.83 12.34 27.70
C ALA A 675 12.21 11.12 28.56
N LYS A 676 13.47 11.04 29.00
CA LYS A 676 13.89 9.99 29.93
C LYS A 676 13.42 10.24 31.36
N ALA A 677 13.51 11.48 31.83
CA ALA A 677 13.21 11.87 33.21
C ALA A 677 11.71 12.04 33.50
N VAL A 678 10.95 12.60 32.54
CA VAL A 678 9.53 12.90 32.70
C VAL A 678 8.75 12.48 31.45
N TYR A 679 7.42 12.34 31.58
CA TYR A 679 6.57 12.09 30.43
C TYR A 679 6.51 13.33 29.53
N VAL A 680 6.88 13.16 28.27
CA VAL A 680 6.75 14.18 27.23
C VAL A 680 5.77 13.68 26.15
N GLY A 681 4.82 14.53 25.78
CA GLY A 681 3.86 14.23 24.74
C GLY A 681 4.52 14.13 23.35
N PRO A 682 3.91 13.39 22.41
CA PRO A 682 4.42 13.26 21.05
C PRO A 682 4.33 14.57 20.27
N ASP A 683 5.39 14.91 19.52
CA ASP A 683 5.53 16.13 18.71
C ASP A 683 5.17 15.94 17.23
N ARG A 684 5.12 14.69 16.73
CA ARG A 684 4.75 14.39 15.33
C ARG A 684 3.27 14.05 15.17
N LYS A 685 2.77 13.12 15.97
CA LYS A 685 1.41 12.60 15.87
C LYS A 685 0.80 12.45 17.25
N SER A 686 -0.41 12.98 17.44
CA SER A 686 -1.13 12.80 18.70
C SER A 686 -1.43 11.32 18.94
N MET A 687 -1.18 10.85 20.16
CA MET A 687 -1.68 9.55 20.62
C MET A 687 -3.13 9.70 21.07
N SER A 688 -4.01 8.78 20.64
CA SER A 688 -5.37 8.73 21.15
C SER A 688 -5.32 8.53 22.67
N SER A 689 -5.88 9.47 23.43
CA SER A 689 -5.97 9.36 24.88
C SER A 689 -6.88 8.18 25.22
N LEU A 690 -6.29 7.04 25.55
CA LEU A 690 -6.94 6.17 26.52
C LEU A 690 -6.90 6.96 27.83
N VAL A 691 -8.05 7.53 28.17
CA VAL A 691 -8.29 8.12 29.49
C VAL A 691 -7.83 7.08 30.51
N LEU A 692 -6.72 7.36 31.18
CA LEU A 692 -6.22 6.59 32.33
C LEU A 692 -7.26 6.61 33.47
#